data_AF-A0A6B7LN21-F1
#
_entry.id   AF-A0A6B7LN21-F1
#
_cell.length_a   1.000
_cell.length_b   1.000
_cell.length_c   1.000
_cell.angle_alpha   90.00
_cell.angle_beta   90.00
_cell.angle_gamma   90.00
#
_symmetry.space_group_name_H-M   'P 1'
#
loop_
_entity.id
_entity.type
_entity.pdbx_description
1 polymer ?
#
loop_
_entity_poly.entity_id
_entity_poly.type
_entity_poly.pdbx_seq_one_letter_code
_entity_poly.pdbx_strand_id
1 'polypeptide(L)'
;MASLSTQITTRSPMNACRRILPVSAKLSLPECFTISAWMSSSKNLSLNYQVSERKLSKATGIRVATVDAPQVHDQDDSTVHQGHDAVNNIEDPIEYIRTLLRTTGDGRISVSPYDTAWVALIKDLEGRNAPQFPSSLEWIVQNQLEDGSWGDEKFFCIYDRLVNTIACVVALRSWSVHAEKVMKGVTYIKENVDKLKEGNVEHMTCGFEVVFPALLQRAKSLGIEELPYDAEVIREIYHTREQKLKRIPLEIMHKVPTSLLFSLEAGLENLEWDKLLKLQSADGSFLTSPSSTAFAFMQTKDEKCYQFIKNTVDTFNGGAPHTYPVDVFGRLWAIDRLQRLGISRFFESEIADCIGHIHKFWTDKGVFSGRESDFCDIDDTSMGVRLMRMHGYNVDPNVLRNFQQKDGKFSCYGGQMIESASPIYNLYRASQLRFPGEEILEEANKFAFEFLQEKLANNQILDKWVISKHLPNEIKLGLEMPWYATLPRVEAKHYLQYYAGSGDVWIGKTLYRMPEISNDTYHELAKDGFKRCQSQHQFEWIYMQEWYESCNVEEFGISRKDLLLAYFLATSSIFEVERTNERIAWAKSQIISKMITSFFKKETTSSDAKCSLLNALKNINGLNSTSSSKREDGAASMVVETLTQFLEGFDRYTRHQLKNAWSQWLTKLQQGEGDGGADAELLTNTLNICAGHIAFREEILSHNEYKTLSNLTSKICQHLSFIQNEKEMEVEAPKYSIKDKELEQDMQALAKLVLETSVGINRNIKKSFLAVMKTYYYRAYYGSETIDSHMFKVLFEPVP
;
A
#
# COMPACT_ATOMS: atom_id res chain seq x y z
N MET A 1 -28.78 -33.31 54.93
CA MET A 1 -27.94 -33.71 53.78
C MET A 1 -27.35 -32.42 53.19
N ALA A 2 -26.38 -31.81 53.87
CA ALA A 2 -24.92 -32.06 53.81
C ALA A 2 -24.32 -31.49 52.52
N SER A 3 -23.35 -30.57 52.48
CA SER A 3 -22.55 -29.80 53.45
C SER A 3 -21.79 -28.73 52.64
N LEU A 4 -21.95 -27.42 52.86
CA LEU A 4 -21.05 -26.52 53.63
C LEU A 4 -19.53 -26.83 53.57
N SER A 5 -18.74 -25.86 53.08
CA SER A 5 -17.59 -25.21 53.79
C SER A 5 -16.64 -24.50 52.79
N THR A 6 -16.58 -23.16 52.77
CA THR A 6 -15.46 -22.26 53.23
C THR A 6 -14.11 -22.45 52.51
N GLN A 7 -13.38 -21.42 52.07
CA GLN A 7 -12.88 -20.32 52.90
C GLN A 7 -12.31 -19.17 52.04
N ILE A 8 -12.62 -17.94 52.44
CA ILE A 8 -11.97 -16.68 52.06
C ILE A 8 -10.81 -16.46 53.03
N THR A 9 -9.63 -16.05 52.53
CA THR A 9 -8.64 -15.32 53.34
C THR A 9 -8.12 -14.12 52.57
N THR A 10 -8.50 -12.95 53.06
CA THR A 10 -7.92 -11.63 52.82
C THR A 10 -6.51 -11.51 53.41
N ARG A 11 -5.58 -10.86 52.71
CA ARG A 11 -4.48 -10.06 53.30
C ARG A 11 -3.83 -9.13 52.25
N SER A 12 -4.00 -7.83 52.44
CA SER A 12 -3.08 -6.76 52.00
C SER A 12 -2.26 -6.30 53.23
N PRO A 13 -1.39 -5.29 53.16
CA PRO A 13 -0.25 -5.01 52.27
C PRO A 13 1.05 -4.79 53.10
N MET A 14 2.25 -4.75 52.50
CA MET A 14 3.33 -3.88 53.03
C MET A 14 4.53 -3.71 52.08
N ASN A 15 4.97 -2.45 52.04
CA ASN A 15 6.15 -1.89 51.40
C ASN A 15 7.46 -2.60 51.75
N ALA A 16 8.36 -2.73 50.77
CA ALA A 16 9.80 -2.64 51.00
C ALA A 16 10.54 -2.19 49.72
N CYS A 17 10.90 -0.91 49.71
CA CYS A 17 11.95 -0.36 48.87
C CYS A 17 13.26 -1.12 49.13
N ARG A 18 13.88 -1.73 48.11
CA ARG A 18 15.33 -1.97 48.08
C ARG A 18 15.90 -1.79 46.67
N ARG A 19 16.76 -0.77 46.55
CA ARG A 19 17.75 -0.58 45.48
C ARG A 19 18.65 -1.82 45.39
N ILE A 20 18.91 -2.29 44.18
CA ILE A 20 20.06 -3.17 43.87
C ILE A 20 20.73 -2.64 42.61
N LEU A 21 21.97 -2.17 42.78
CA LEU A 21 22.95 -1.89 41.74
C LEU A 21 23.51 -3.21 41.18
N PRO A 22 24.00 -3.23 39.91
CA PRO A 22 24.44 -4.46 39.26
C PRO A 22 25.86 -4.85 39.72
N VAL A 23 26.07 -6.13 40.00
CA VAL A 23 27.40 -6.71 40.17
C VAL A 23 27.58 -7.85 39.17
N SER A 24 28.70 -7.74 38.46
CA SER A 24 29.24 -8.62 37.43
C SER A 24 29.53 -10.04 37.92
N ALA A 25 29.29 -11.04 37.06
CA ALA A 25 30.09 -12.27 37.05
C ALA A 25 30.23 -12.78 35.61
N LYS A 26 31.48 -13.09 35.26
CA LYS A 26 32.04 -13.49 33.95
C LYS A 26 31.86 -14.99 33.66
N LEU A 27 31.80 -15.35 32.38
CA LEU A 27 32.35 -16.58 31.74
C LEU A 27 32.21 -16.37 30.21
N SER A 28 33.22 -15.86 29.50
CA SER A 28 34.39 -16.51 28.88
C SER A 28 34.18 -16.83 27.38
N LEU A 29 34.69 -15.94 26.52
CA LEU A 29 35.01 -16.17 25.10
C LEU A 29 36.54 -16.00 24.96
N PRO A 30 37.30 -16.94 24.36
CA PRO A 30 38.68 -16.72 23.93
C PRO A 30 38.67 -16.15 22.49
N GLU A 31 39.13 -14.91 22.29
CA GLU A 31 40.52 -14.45 22.10
C GLU A 31 40.95 -14.45 20.63
N CYS A 32 41.00 -13.25 20.04
CA CYS A 32 41.63 -12.95 18.76
C CYS A 32 42.70 -11.87 19.02
N PHE A 33 43.97 -12.14 18.71
CA PHE A 33 45.11 -11.25 18.95
C PHE A 33 45.69 -10.68 17.65
N THR A 34 45.57 -9.35 17.51
CA THR A 34 46.56 -8.31 17.14
C THR A 34 47.61 -8.50 16.01
N ILE A 35 47.41 -7.74 14.93
CA ILE A 35 48.16 -6.55 14.41
C ILE A 35 49.68 -6.60 14.09
N SER A 36 49.98 -6.06 12.88
CA SER A 36 51.13 -5.25 12.38
C SER A 36 52.30 -5.94 11.65
N ALA A 37 52.60 -5.51 10.40
CA ALA A 37 53.51 -4.40 10.09
C ALA A 37 53.97 -4.35 8.59
N TRP A 38 53.88 -3.14 8.03
CA TRP A 38 54.77 -2.48 7.04
C TRP A 38 54.57 -2.62 5.52
N MET A 39 54.47 -1.42 4.90
CA MET A 39 54.31 -1.07 3.48
C MET A 39 55.63 -0.58 2.83
N SER A 40 55.53 -0.34 1.51
CA SER A 40 56.23 0.64 0.63
C SER A 40 57.18 0.00 -0.39
N SER A 41 57.22 0.36 -1.68
CA SER A 41 56.93 1.61 -2.41
C SER A 41 56.58 1.31 -3.90
N SER A 42 55.57 1.95 -4.54
CA SER A 42 55.59 3.15 -5.45
C SER A 42 56.33 2.91 -6.80
N LYS A 43 55.89 3.22 -8.04
CA LYS A 43 55.00 4.26 -8.63
C LYS A 43 54.60 3.94 -10.10
N ASN A 44 53.36 4.34 -10.46
CA ASN A 44 52.75 4.91 -11.70
C ASN A 44 53.39 4.78 -13.11
N LEU A 45 52.57 4.41 -14.12
CA LEU A 45 52.18 5.27 -15.28
C LEU A 45 51.13 4.62 -16.22
N SER A 46 50.28 5.46 -16.82
CA SER A 46 49.12 5.20 -17.69
C SER A 46 49.44 4.94 -19.17
N LEU A 47 48.64 4.14 -19.91
CA LEU A 47 48.06 4.47 -21.26
C LEU A 47 47.39 3.27 -21.98
N ASN A 48 46.54 3.63 -22.95
CA ASN A 48 45.51 2.87 -23.69
C ASN A 48 45.97 1.74 -24.64
N TYR A 49 45.04 0.78 -24.86
CA TYR A 49 44.77 -0.12 -26.00
C TYR A 49 45.72 -0.15 -27.23
N GLN A 50 46.24 -1.34 -27.59
CA GLN A 50 45.89 -2.10 -28.83
C GLN A 50 46.83 -3.30 -29.15
N VAL A 51 46.19 -4.44 -29.52
CA VAL A 51 46.54 -5.41 -30.59
C VAL A 51 47.71 -6.42 -30.43
N SER A 52 47.27 -7.67 -30.18
CA SER A 52 47.62 -8.95 -30.82
C SER A 52 48.86 -9.80 -30.46
N GLU A 53 48.57 -11.10 -30.57
CA GLU A 53 49.42 -12.27 -30.80
C GLU A 53 50.09 -13.00 -29.61
N ARG A 54 49.39 -14.07 -29.23
CA ARG A 54 49.84 -15.49 -29.23
C ARG A 54 50.64 -16.05 -28.04
N LYS A 55 49.92 -16.96 -27.36
CA LYS A 55 50.26 -18.38 -27.09
C LYS A 55 51.40 -18.71 -26.12
N LEU A 56 51.03 -19.26 -24.95
CA LEU A 56 51.18 -20.67 -24.50
C LEU A 56 50.99 -20.66 -22.96
N SER A 57 49.89 -21.15 -22.39
CA SER A 57 49.47 -22.54 -22.15
C SER A 57 49.92 -23.16 -20.81
N LYS A 58 48.94 -23.83 -20.18
CA LYS A 58 48.96 -24.87 -19.13
C LYS A 58 48.84 -24.34 -17.68
N ALA A 59 47.65 -24.39 -17.08
CA ALA A 59 46.92 -25.57 -16.54
C ALA A 59 47.68 -26.15 -15.34
N THR A 60 47.16 -26.15 -14.11
CA THR A 60 46.00 -26.92 -13.63
C THR A 60 45.82 -26.61 -12.13
N GLY A 61 44.60 -26.78 -11.61
CA GLY A 61 44.41 -27.06 -10.17
C GLY A 61 43.32 -26.25 -9.47
N ILE A 62 42.06 -26.57 -9.77
CA ILE A 62 40.91 -26.18 -8.95
C ILE A 62 41.00 -26.89 -7.60
N ARG A 63 40.90 -26.14 -6.49
CA ARG A 63 40.24 -26.62 -5.26
C ARG A 63 39.58 -25.46 -4.51
N VAL A 64 38.29 -25.67 -4.34
CA VAL A 64 37.25 -24.88 -3.67
C VAL A 64 37.63 -24.54 -2.22
N ALA A 65 37.53 -23.26 -1.83
CA ALA A 65 36.88 -22.80 -0.59
C ALA A 65 36.97 -21.27 -0.43
N THR A 66 35.86 -20.71 0.06
CA THR A 66 35.71 -19.46 0.85
C THR A 66 35.99 -18.12 0.18
N VAL A 67 34.89 -17.40 -0.06
CA VAL A 67 34.80 -15.95 -0.27
C VAL A 67 35.21 -15.24 1.01
N ASP A 68 36.21 -14.37 0.95
CA ASP A 68 36.29 -13.20 1.83
C ASP A 68 36.60 -11.97 0.97
N ALA A 69 35.67 -11.01 1.01
CA ALA A 69 35.76 -9.74 0.32
C ALA A 69 36.94 -8.91 0.87
N PRO A 70 37.65 -8.13 0.03
CA PRO A 70 38.71 -7.25 0.49
C PRO A 70 38.12 -5.97 1.07
N GLN A 71 38.41 -5.66 2.33
CA GLN A 71 38.30 -4.29 2.83
C GLN A 71 39.69 -3.70 3.12
N VAL A 72 39.94 -2.68 2.32
CA VAL A 72 40.76 -1.49 2.56
C VAL A 72 40.45 -0.91 3.94
N HIS A 73 41.49 -0.58 4.69
CA HIS A 73 41.56 0.49 5.71
C HIS A 73 43.06 0.76 5.90
N ASP A 74 43.61 1.94 6.18
CA ASP A 74 43.22 3.34 6.40
C ASP A 74 44.62 4.03 6.51
N GLN A 75 44.87 5.32 6.33
CA GLN A 75 44.20 6.49 6.89
C GLN A 75 44.95 7.74 6.39
N ASP A 76 44.21 8.80 6.09
CA ASP A 76 44.38 10.15 6.64
C ASP A 76 43.36 11.04 5.92
N ASP A 77 42.59 11.92 6.54
CA ASP A 77 42.13 12.13 7.90
C ASP A 77 41.05 13.22 7.72
N SER A 78 40.01 13.21 8.55
CA SER A 78 38.99 14.26 8.73
C SER A 78 37.70 14.36 7.90
N THR A 79 37.34 13.45 6.99
CA THR A 79 35.99 13.50 6.32
C THR A 79 35.20 12.19 6.23
N VAL A 80 35.70 11.07 6.75
CA VAL A 80 35.11 9.74 6.49
C VAL A 80 34.33 9.13 7.67
N HIS A 81 34.33 9.77 8.85
CA HIS A 81 33.56 9.33 10.02
C HIS A 81 32.04 9.62 9.97
N GLN A 82 31.48 9.95 8.80
CA GLN A 82 30.02 10.05 8.62
C GLN A 82 29.46 9.03 7.60
N GLY A 83 30.30 8.19 6.99
CA GLY A 83 29.90 7.35 5.85
C GLY A 83 29.63 5.88 6.15
N HIS A 84 30.10 5.33 7.28
CA HIS A 84 30.00 3.89 7.58
C HIS A 84 29.02 3.52 8.70
N ASP A 85 28.50 4.51 9.44
CA ASP A 85 27.36 4.34 10.37
C ASP A 85 25.99 4.53 9.67
N ALA A 86 25.99 4.78 8.35
CA ALA A 86 24.80 5.06 7.55
C ALA A 86 24.25 3.84 6.77
N VAL A 87 24.54 2.62 7.22
CA VAL A 87 23.59 1.51 6.97
C VAL A 87 22.49 1.67 8.01
N ASN A 88 21.58 2.61 7.74
CA ASN A 88 20.53 3.07 8.65
C ASN A 88 19.89 1.88 9.38
N ASN A 89 19.87 1.93 10.70
CA ASN A 89 19.14 0.98 11.53
C ASN A 89 17.65 1.08 11.19
N ILE A 90 17.16 0.24 10.28
CA ILE A 90 15.75 0.22 9.87
C ILE A 90 14.82 -0.26 11.01
N GLU A 91 15.38 -0.81 12.09
CA GLU A 91 14.60 -1.32 13.22
C GLU A 91 13.88 -0.21 13.99
N ASP A 92 14.49 0.97 14.17
CA ASP A 92 13.86 2.07 14.91
C ASP A 92 12.63 2.63 14.16
N PRO A 93 12.69 2.91 12.85
CA PRO A 93 11.50 3.21 12.05
C PRO A 93 10.44 2.10 12.09
N ILE A 94 10.85 0.83 12.01
CA ILE A 94 9.92 -0.30 12.07
C ILE A 94 9.20 -0.33 13.42
N GLU A 95 9.90 -0.20 14.54
CA GLU A 95 9.28 -0.23 15.86
C GLU A 95 8.38 0.99 16.12
N TYR A 96 8.75 2.16 15.61
CA TYR A 96 7.88 3.34 15.62
C TYR A 96 6.56 3.06 14.89
N ILE A 97 6.62 2.55 13.66
CA ILE A 97 5.41 2.27 12.85
C ILE A 97 4.58 1.17 13.51
N ARG A 98 5.22 0.12 14.03
CA ARG A 98 4.54 -0.94 14.77
C ARG A 98 3.78 -0.39 15.97
N THR A 99 4.41 0.47 16.76
CA THR A 99 3.77 1.14 17.90
C THR A 99 2.62 2.02 17.44
N LEU A 100 2.81 2.77 16.35
CA LEU A 100 1.79 3.64 15.76
C LEU A 100 0.52 2.85 15.39
N LEU A 101 0.67 1.69 14.74
CA LEU A 101 -0.44 0.82 14.33
C LEU A 101 -1.11 0.11 15.52
N ARG A 102 -0.33 -0.39 16.49
CA ARG A 102 -0.87 -1.09 17.67
C ARG A 102 -1.67 -0.17 18.59
N THR A 103 -1.32 1.11 18.61
CA THR A 103 -1.93 2.10 19.50
C THR A 103 -2.90 3.04 18.77
N THR A 104 -3.35 2.69 17.55
CA THR A 104 -4.27 3.53 16.75
C THR A 104 -5.57 3.84 17.49
N GLY A 105 -6.11 2.90 18.29
CA GLY A 105 -7.36 3.10 19.04
C GLY A 105 -8.50 3.56 18.12
N ASP A 106 -9.12 4.66 18.48
CA ASP A 106 -10.22 5.32 17.74
C ASP A 106 -9.75 6.19 16.56
N GLY A 107 -8.44 6.17 16.28
CA GLY A 107 -7.77 6.90 15.20
C GLY A 107 -7.13 8.20 15.68
N ARG A 108 -5.91 8.50 15.19
CA ARG A 108 -5.25 9.79 15.42
C ARG A 108 -5.51 10.73 14.24
N ILE A 109 -5.99 11.91 14.59
CA ILE A 109 -6.35 12.96 13.65
C ILE A 109 -6.02 14.32 14.29
N SER A 110 -5.57 15.28 13.48
CA SER A 110 -5.29 16.63 13.97
C SER A 110 -6.57 17.34 14.45
N VAL A 111 -6.41 18.21 15.44
CA VAL A 111 -7.51 19.01 16.01
C VAL A 111 -8.00 20.05 14.99
N SER A 112 -9.32 20.26 14.95
CA SER A 112 -10.00 21.28 14.16
C SER A 112 -10.31 22.48 15.05
N PRO A 113 -9.71 23.67 14.80
CA PRO A 113 -10.08 24.88 15.53
C PRO A 113 -11.57 25.23 15.39
N TYR A 114 -12.14 25.01 14.20
CA TYR A 114 -13.56 25.21 13.92
C TYR A 114 -14.45 24.37 14.84
N ASP A 115 -14.22 23.07 14.93
CA ASP A 115 -15.04 22.17 15.76
C ASP A 115 -14.82 22.42 17.25
N THR A 116 -13.57 22.68 17.64
CA THR A 116 -13.21 23.07 19.02
C THR A 116 -13.94 24.34 19.44
N ALA A 117 -14.08 25.33 18.55
CA ALA A 117 -14.84 26.54 18.80
C ALA A 117 -16.34 26.27 19.01
N TRP A 118 -16.94 25.36 18.25
CA TRP A 118 -18.32 24.96 18.47
C TRP A 118 -18.55 24.26 19.80
N VAL A 119 -17.62 23.39 20.23
CA VAL A 119 -17.65 22.77 21.56
C VAL A 119 -17.51 23.82 22.66
N ALA A 120 -16.61 24.80 22.47
CA ALA A 120 -16.39 25.89 23.42
C ALA A 120 -17.62 26.82 23.60
N LEU A 121 -18.57 26.83 22.67
CA LEU A 121 -19.81 27.62 22.78
C LEU A 121 -20.87 26.98 23.71
N ILE A 122 -20.66 25.73 24.13
CA ILE A 122 -21.61 25.03 24.98
C ILE A 122 -21.62 25.67 26.37
N LYS A 123 -22.80 26.14 26.79
CA LYS A 123 -23.00 26.68 28.15
C LYS A 123 -23.03 25.56 29.19
N ASP A 124 -22.49 25.88 30.36
CA ASP A 124 -22.53 25.05 31.56
C ASP A 124 -23.93 24.49 31.85
N LEU A 125 -23.98 23.21 32.20
CA LEU A 125 -25.20 22.46 32.50
C LEU A 125 -25.94 22.99 33.74
N GLU A 126 -25.23 23.62 34.68
CA GLU A 126 -25.82 24.21 35.89
C GLU A 126 -26.38 25.63 35.63
N GLY A 127 -26.35 26.09 34.37
CA GLY A 127 -26.89 27.39 33.96
C GLY A 127 -26.00 28.58 34.35
N ARG A 128 -24.76 28.34 34.79
CA ARG A 128 -23.79 29.42 35.03
C ARG A 128 -23.42 30.08 33.70
N ASN A 129 -23.07 31.37 33.75
CA ASN A 129 -22.54 32.07 32.59
C ASN A 129 -21.06 31.71 32.35
N ALA A 130 -20.80 30.41 32.11
CA ALA A 130 -19.49 29.82 31.91
C ALA A 130 -19.56 28.71 30.84
N PRO A 131 -18.46 28.40 30.15
CA PRO A 131 -18.40 27.28 29.21
C PRO A 131 -18.47 25.95 29.96
N GLN A 132 -19.19 24.98 29.40
CA GLN A 132 -19.20 23.60 29.89
C GLN A 132 -17.82 22.92 29.75
N PHE A 133 -17.06 23.32 28.71
CA PHE A 133 -15.74 22.79 28.38
C PHE A 133 -14.71 23.95 28.35
N PRO A 134 -14.25 24.43 29.52
CA PRO A 134 -13.27 25.52 29.57
C PRO A 134 -11.93 25.16 28.91
N SER A 135 -11.56 23.88 28.93
CA SER A 135 -10.36 23.37 28.24
C SER A 135 -10.38 23.62 26.72
N SER A 136 -11.57 23.65 26.09
CA SER A 136 -11.70 23.98 24.67
C SER A 136 -11.42 25.45 24.37
N LEU A 137 -11.81 26.37 25.26
CA LEU A 137 -11.41 27.77 25.13
C LEU A 137 -9.91 27.94 25.33
N GLU A 138 -9.34 27.26 26.34
CA GLU A 138 -7.90 27.31 26.59
C GLU A 138 -7.11 26.79 25.38
N TRP A 139 -7.57 25.70 24.76
CA TRP A 139 -6.98 25.19 23.52
C TRP A 139 -7.00 26.24 22.41
N ILE A 140 -8.13 26.92 22.17
CA ILE A 140 -8.24 27.98 21.16
C ILE A 140 -7.23 29.12 21.45
N VAL A 141 -7.13 29.53 22.72
CA VAL A 141 -6.20 30.59 23.15
C VAL A 141 -4.76 30.20 22.88
N GLN A 142 -4.37 28.97 23.17
CA GLN A 142 -2.99 28.47 23.02
C GLN A 142 -2.59 28.21 21.56
N ASN A 143 -3.54 28.00 20.64
CA ASN A 143 -3.27 27.57 19.26
C ASN A 143 -3.57 28.63 18.19
N GLN A 144 -3.59 29.91 18.56
CA GLN A 144 -3.61 31.00 17.56
C GLN A 144 -2.25 31.10 16.87
N LEU A 145 -2.24 31.10 15.53
CA LEU A 145 -1.03 31.28 14.72
C LEU A 145 -0.48 32.71 14.86
N GLU A 146 0.79 32.89 14.48
CA GLU A 146 1.48 34.18 14.59
C GLU A 146 0.81 35.31 13.80
N ASP A 147 0.20 34.98 12.66
CA ASP A 147 -0.54 35.89 11.79
C ASP A 147 -1.94 36.28 12.34
N GLY A 148 -2.33 35.71 13.49
CA GLY A 148 -3.62 35.94 14.13
C GLY A 148 -4.73 34.98 13.70
N SER A 149 -4.46 34.09 12.73
CA SER A 149 -5.42 33.08 12.27
C SER A 149 -5.39 31.79 13.09
N TRP A 150 -6.32 30.88 12.77
CA TRP A 150 -6.29 29.47 13.17
C TRP A 150 -6.44 28.60 11.90
N GLY A 151 -5.86 27.40 11.90
CA GLY A 151 -5.95 26.44 10.81
C GLY A 151 -4.71 25.53 10.72
N ASP A 152 -4.48 24.89 9.58
CA ASP A 152 -3.26 24.08 9.37
C ASP A 152 -2.02 24.99 9.33
N GLU A 153 -1.05 24.69 10.20
CA GLU A 153 0.19 25.46 10.35
C GLU A 153 1.12 25.31 9.14
N LYS A 154 1.12 24.13 8.52
CA LYS A 154 2.09 23.73 7.48
C LYS A 154 1.59 24.03 6.07
N PHE A 155 0.28 24.11 5.87
CA PHE A 155 -0.34 24.34 4.57
C PHE A 155 -1.34 25.49 4.64
N PHE A 156 -1.10 26.52 3.84
CA PHE A 156 -2.00 27.65 3.74
C PHE A 156 -3.14 27.34 2.75
N CYS A 157 -4.37 27.37 3.23
CA CYS A 157 -5.58 27.40 2.41
C CYS A 157 -6.51 28.50 2.93
N ILE A 158 -6.90 29.45 2.08
CA ILE A 158 -7.71 30.59 2.52
C ILE A 158 -9.07 30.17 3.09
N TYR A 159 -9.71 29.14 2.51
CA TYR A 159 -10.97 28.60 2.99
C TYR A 159 -10.83 28.02 4.41
N ASP A 160 -9.75 27.27 4.65
CA ASP A 160 -9.43 26.71 5.97
C ASP A 160 -9.14 27.81 7.00
N ARG A 161 -8.26 28.76 6.67
CA ARG A 161 -7.87 29.83 7.60
C ARG A 161 -9.06 30.69 8.00
N LEU A 162 -9.91 31.08 7.05
CA LEU A 162 -11.05 31.96 7.35
C LEU A 162 -12.12 31.26 8.18
N VAL A 163 -12.46 30.00 7.86
CA VAL A 163 -13.52 29.27 8.58
C VAL A 163 -13.11 28.96 10.02
N ASN A 164 -11.85 28.56 10.25
CA ASN A 164 -11.30 28.35 11.58
C ASN A 164 -11.23 29.64 12.38
N THR A 165 -10.69 30.70 11.77
CA THR A 165 -10.47 31.99 12.47
C THR A 165 -11.79 32.61 12.92
N ILE A 166 -12.81 32.66 12.05
CA ILE A 166 -14.10 33.24 12.44
C ILE A 166 -14.79 32.43 13.54
N ALA A 167 -14.68 31.09 13.52
CA ALA A 167 -15.22 30.23 14.57
C ALA A 167 -14.56 30.52 15.92
N CYS A 168 -13.22 30.55 15.98
CA CYS A 168 -12.47 30.88 17.19
C CYS A 168 -12.78 32.29 17.72
N VAL A 169 -12.85 33.29 16.84
CA VAL A 169 -13.23 34.66 17.18
C VAL A 169 -14.63 34.71 17.81
N VAL A 170 -15.60 34.02 17.20
CA VAL A 170 -16.98 33.92 17.72
C VAL A 170 -17.01 33.26 19.09
N ALA A 171 -16.25 32.18 19.30
CA ALA A 171 -16.17 31.49 20.58
C ALA A 171 -15.59 32.39 21.69
N LEU A 172 -14.43 33.00 21.46
CA LEU A 172 -13.78 33.89 22.43
C LEU A 172 -14.64 35.12 22.75
N ARG A 173 -15.27 35.73 21.72
CA ARG A 173 -16.16 36.88 21.90
C ARG A 173 -17.43 36.52 22.68
N SER A 174 -18.00 35.33 22.46
CA SER A 174 -19.21 34.87 23.16
C SER A 174 -19.01 34.81 24.69
N TRP A 175 -17.77 34.61 25.14
CA TRP A 175 -17.40 34.57 26.56
C TRP A 175 -16.72 35.86 27.05
N SER A 176 -16.52 36.86 26.19
CA SER A 176 -15.82 38.11 26.50
C SER A 176 -14.41 37.91 27.08
N VAL A 177 -13.67 36.92 26.56
CA VAL A 177 -12.30 36.59 27.00
C VAL A 177 -11.27 36.85 25.90
N HIS A 178 -10.02 37.08 26.29
CA HIS A 178 -8.87 37.25 25.39
C HIS A 178 -9.09 38.23 24.22
N ALA A 179 -9.52 39.46 24.55
CA ALA A 179 -9.85 40.51 23.57
C ALA A 179 -8.72 40.78 22.56
N GLU A 180 -7.46 40.66 22.98
CA GLU A 180 -6.28 40.79 22.10
C GLU A 180 -6.25 39.74 20.98
N LYS A 181 -6.61 38.48 21.29
CA LYS A 181 -6.65 37.38 20.33
C LYS A 181 -7.82 37.52 19.37
N VAL A 182 -8.97 37.95 19.90
CA VAL A 182 -10.15 38.33 19.11
C VAL A 182 -9.77 39.41 18.10
N MET A 183 -9.12 40.49 18.54
CA MET A 183 -8.70 41.59 17.67
C MET A 183 -7.76 41.11 16.56
N LYS A 184 -6.75 40.29 16.89
CA LYS A 184 -5.85 39.71 15.88
C LYS A 184 -6.59 38.86 14.84
N GLY A 185 -7.52 38.00 15.27
CA GLY A 185 -8.33 37.18 14.35
C GLY A 185 -9.25 38.01 13.47
N VAL A 186 -9.86 39.06 14.01
CA VAL A 186 -10.68 40.01 13.25
C VAL A 186 -9.84 40.76 12.21
N THR A 187 -8.66 41.26 12.60
CA THR A 187 -7.70 41.88 11.68
C THR A 187 -7.32 40.93 10.56
N TYR A 188 -6.98 39.68 10.89
CA TYR A 188 -6.65 38.67 9.89
C TYR A 188 -7.78 38.47 8.88
N ILE A 189 -9.02 38.28 9.33
CA ILE A 189 -10.17 38.08 8.43
C ILE A 189 -10.34 39.30 7.52
N LYS A 190 -10.26 40.51 8.08
CA LYS A 190 -10.40 41.77 7.33
C LYS A 190 -9.35 41.91 6.24
N GLU A 191 -8.10 41.55 6.52
CA GLU A 191 -6.98 41.66 5.58
C GLU A 191 -6.95 40.55 4.52
N ASN A 192 -7.62 39.42 4.78
CA ASN A 192 -7.48 38.22 3.95
C ASN A 192 -8.77 37.77 3.26
N VAL A 193 -9.95 38.29 3.59
CA VAL A 193 -11.22 37.82 3.00
C VAL A 193 -11.24 37.92 1.47
N ASP A 194 -10.64 38.96 0.89
CA ASP A 194 -10.62 39.15 -0.56
C ASP A 194 -9.78 38.10 -1.29
N LYS A 195 -8.85 37.42 -0.60
CA LYS A 195 -8.10 36.29 -1.16
C LYS A 195 -8.99 35.09 -1.50
N LEU A 196 -10.23 35.05 -1.03
CA LEU A 196 -11.22 34.05 -1.47
C LEU A 196 -11.50 34.13 -2.98
N LYS A 197 -11.33 35.30 -3.61
CA LYS A 197 -11.49 35.48 -5.07
C LYS A 197 -10.42 34.71 -5.87
N GLU A 198 -9.26 34.50 -5.27
CA GLU A 198 -8.11 33.81 -5.86
C GLU A 198 -7.96 32.38 -5.32
N GLY A 199 -8.84 31.96 -4.39
CA GLY A 199 -8.79 30.65 -3.76
C GLY A 199 -9.04 29.53 -4.77
N ASN A 200 -8.25 28.46 -4.68
CA ASN A 200 -8.54 27.24 -5.43
C ASN A 200 -9.81 26.58 -4.88
N VAL A 201 -10.91 26.66 -5.63
CA VAL A 201 -12.24 26.14 -5.26
C VAL A 201 -12.22 24.65 -4.93
N GLU A 202 -11.29 23.87 -5.49
CA GLU A 202 -11.14 22.45 -5.14
C GLU A 202 -10.69 22.25 -3.70
N HIS A 203 -9.86 23.15 -3.17
CA HIS A 203 -9.39 23.12 -1.78
C HIS A 203 -10.40 23.71 -0.79
N MET A 204 -11.57 24.14 -1.25
CA MET A 204 -12.62 24.67 -0.39
C MET A 204 -13.07 23.60 0.60
N THR A 205 -13.12 23.95 1.88
CA THR A 205 -13.49 23.00 2.93
C THR A 205 -14.97 22.59 2.85
N CYS A 206 -15.30 21.45 3.45
CA CYS A 206 -16.64 20.87 3.42
C CYS A 206 -17.66 21.84 4.01
N GLY A 207 -18.67 22.19 3.20
CA GLY A 207 -19.76 23.06 3.63
C GLY A 207 -19.37 24.54 3.83
N PHE A 208 -18.18 24.98 3.40
CA PHE A 208 -17.68 26.35 3.59
C PHE A 208 -18.73 27.42 3.26
N GLU A 209 -19.35 27.32 2.08
CA GLU A 209 -20.34 28.30 1.61
C GLU A 209 -21.61 28.37 2.46
N VAL A 210 -21.84 27.40 3.34
CA VAL A 210 -22.98 27.40 4.26
C VAL A 210 -22.53 27.81 5.66
N VAL A 211 -21.46 27.21 6.18
CA VAL A 211 -21.00 27.44 7.56
C VAL A 211 -20.32 28.79 7.76
N PHE A 212 -19.55 29.27 6.77
CA PHE A 212 -18.83 30.54 6.90
C PHE A 212 -19.78 31.75 7.00
N PRO A 213 -20.83 31.88 6.15
CA PRO A 213 -21.83 32.92 6.35
C PRO A 213 -22.59 32.81 7.67
N ALA A 214 -22.82 31.59 8.19
CA ALA A 214 -23.54 31.41 9.47
C ALA A 214 -22.72 32.00 10.63
N LEU A 215 -21.41 31.76 10.59
CA LEU A 215 -20.49 32.31 11.58
C LEU A 215 -20.32 33.82 11.46
N LEU A 216 -20.31 34.37 10.24
CA LEU A 216 -20.33 35.82 10.03
C LEU A 216 -21.59 36.47 10.61
N GLN A 217 -22.77 35.89 10.37
CA GLN A 217 -24.02 36.38 10.95
C GLN A 217 -23.97 36.33 12.49
N ARG A 218 -23.41 35.26 13.05
CA ARG A 218 -23.21 35.14 14.51
C ARG A 218 -22.24 36.19 15.03
N ALA A 219 -21.12 36.42 14.37
CA ALA A 219 -20.18 37.49 14.71
C ALA A 219 -20.83 38.87 14.71
N LYS A 220 -21.69 39.14 13.71
CA LYS A 220 -22.48 40.38 13.63
C LYS A 220 -23.43 40.53 14.82
N SER A 221 -24.10 39.44 15.22
CA SER A 221 -24.98 39.43 16.41
C SER A 221 -24.25 39.64 17.74
N LEU A 222 -22.95 39.34 17.78
CA LEU A 222 -22.06 39.56 18.93
C LEU A 222 -21.40 40.95 18.94
N GLY A 223 -21.79 41.83 18.01
CA GLY A 223 -21.29 43.21 17.93
C GLY A 223 -19.83 43.31 17.53
N ILE A 224 -19.35 42.45 16.62
CA ILE A 224 -18.04 42.57 15.98
C ILE A 224 -18.22 43.37 14.69
N GLU A 225 -18.17 44.69 14.76
CA GLU A 225 -18.51 45.58 13.64
C GLU A 225 -17.37 45.72 12.60
N GLU A 226 -16.15 45.38 12.99
CA GLU A 226 -14.93 45.61 12.20
C GLU A 226 -14.75 44.60 11.05
N LEU A 227 -15.56 43.54 11.02
CA LEU A 227 -15.54 42.54 9.96
C LEU A 227 -16.17 43.07 8.66
N PRO A 228 -15.64 42.69 7.49
CA PRO A 228 -16.03 43.27 6.21
C PRO A 228 -17.33 42.67 5.64
N TYR A 229 -18.45 42.72 6.38
CA TYR A 229 -19.72 42.05 6.04
C TYR A 229 -20.28 42.39 4.65
N ASP A 230 -20.04 43.60 4.16
CA ASP A 230 -20.56 44.10 2.88
C ASP A 230 -19.58 43.88 1.70
N ALA A 231 -18.44 43.24 1.95
CA ALA A 231 -17.49 42.87 0.90
C ALA A 231 -18.17 42.08 -0.21
N GLU A 232 -17.78 42.34 -1.46
CA GLU A 232 -18.38 41.72 -2.64
C GLU A 232 -18.33 40.19 -2.58
N VAL A 233 -17.15 39.64 -2.23
CA VAL A 233 -16.95 38.19 -2.12
C VAL A 233 -17.84 37.55 -1.03
N ILE A 234 -18.13 38.28 0.06
CA ILE A 234 -19.04 37.79 1.10
C ILE A 234 -20.47 37.75 0.56
N ARG A 235 -20.92 38.79 -0.14
CA ARG A 235 -22.25 38.85 -0.76
C ARG A 235 -22.45 37.73 -1.77
N GLU A 236 -21.43 37.40 -2.56
CA GLU A 236 -21.43 36.25 -3.47
C GLU A 236 -21.61 34.93 -2.74
N ILE A 237 -20.88 34.72 -1.64
CA ILE A 237 -21.01 33.48 -0.84
C ILE A 237 -22.42 33.37 -0.22
N TYR A 238 -23.00 34.46 0.30
CA TYR A 238 -24.39 34.46 0.75
C TYR A 238 -25.36 34.10 -0.37
N HIS A 239 -25.14 34.61 -1.59
CA HIS A 239 -25.97 34.25 -2.73
C HIS A 239 -25.88 32.75 -3.03
N THR A 240 -24.67 32.19 -3.05
CA THR A 240 -24.45 30.74 -3.24
C THR A 240 -25.09 29.92 -2.12
N ARG A 241 -24.99 30.38 -0.87
CA ARG A 241 -25.65 29.75 0.27
C ARG A 241 -27.16 29.63 0.05
N GLU A 242 -27.84 30.72 -0.29
CA GLU A 242 -29.29 30.72 -0.52
C GLU A 242 -29.70 29.76 -1.64
N GLN A 243 -28.91 29.68 -2.70
CA GLN A 243 -29.16 28.70 -3.77
C GLN A 243 -28.99 27.26 -3.28
N LYS A 244 -27.97 26.98 -2.46
CA LYS A 244 -27.74 25.64 -1.89
C LYS A 244 -28.84 25.24 -0.91
N LEU A 245 -29.23 26.12 0.00
CA LEU A 245 -30.28 25.86 0.99
C LEU A 245 -31.61 25.51 0.33
N LYS A 246 -31.98 26.17 -0.77
CA LYS A 246 -33.21 25.85 -1.54
C LYS A 246 -33.22 24.45 -2.16
N ARG A 247 -32.04 23.84 -2.36
CA ARG A 247 -31.89 22.50 -2.93
C ARG A 247 -31.85 21.40 -1.87
N ILE A 248 -31.75 21.76 -0.59
CA ILE A 248 -31.68 20.78 0.49
C ILE A 248 -33.05 20.11 0.66
N PRO A 249 -33.13 18.78 0.51
CA PRO A 249 -34.38 18.06 0.72
C PRO A 249 -34.61 17.86 2.23
N LEU A 250 -35.05 18.93 2.92
CA LEU A 250 -35.25 18.93 4.38
C LEU A 250 -36.12 17.75 4.84
N GLU A 251 -37.18 17.40 4.10
CA GLU A 251 -38.02 16.25 4.46
C GLU A 251 -37.27 14.90 4.47
N ILE A 252 -36.31 14.73 3.56
CA ILE A 252 -35.52 13.50 3.45
C ILE A 252 -34.48 13.46 4.59
N MET A 253 -33.85 14.60 4.87
CA MET A 253 -32.86 14.74 5.95
C MET A 253 -33.42 14.37 7.33
N HIS A 254 -34.72 14.55 7.57
CA HIS A 254 -35.39 14.16 8.82
C HIS A 254 -35.85 12.69 8.86
N LYS A 255 -35.73 11.94 7.75
CA LYS A 255 -36.23 10.56 7.62
C LYS A 255 -35.11 9.53 7.51
N VAL A 256 -34.01 9.88 6.86
CA VAL A 256 -32.88 8.96 6.61
C VAL A 256 -31.55 9.66 6.85
N PRO A 257 -30.49 8.93 7.25
CA PRO A 257 -29.15 9.49 7.35
C PRO A 257 -28.69 10.05 6.00
N THR A 258 -28.22 11.30 6.00
CA THR A 258 -27.63 11.96 4.83
C THR A 258 -26.36 12.67 5.24
N SER A 259 -25.52 13.04 4.27
CA SER A 259 -24.29 13.80 4.52
C SER A 259 -24.55 15.14 5.22
N LEU A 260 -25.78 15.67 5.16
CA LEU A 260 -26.17 16.92 5.84
C LEU A 260 -26.17 16.81 7.36
N LEU A 261 -26.34 15.61 7.93
CA LEU A 261 -26.18 15.40 9.38
C LEU A 261 -24.76 15.74 9.84
N PHE A 262 -23.79 15.70 8.93
CA PHE A 262 -22.42 16.13 9.21
C PHE A 262 -22.35 17.61 9.55
N SER A 263 -23.27 18.47 9.09
CA SER A 263 -23.16 19.94 9.19
C SER A 263 -24.46 20.61 9.64
N LEU A 264 -25.10 20.15 10.72
CA LEU A 264 -26.35 20.72 11.24
C LEU A 264 -26.18 22.16 11.76
N GLU A 265 -24.97 22.53 12.18
CA GLU A 265 -24.60 23.85 12.66
C GLU A 265 -24.57 24.92 11.57
N ALA A 266 -24.77 24.55 10.31
CA ALA A 266 -24.69 25.42 9.15
C ALA A 266 -25.81 26.49 9.08
N GLY A 267 -26.64 26.61 10.13
CA GLY A 267 -27.72 27.59 10.23
C GLY A 267 -28.89 27.24 9.33
N LEU A 268 -29.25 25.95 9.27
CA LEU A 268 -30.48 25.48 8.65
C LEU A 268 -31.67 25.88 9.53
N GLU A 269 -32.68 26.48 8.91
CA GLU A 269 -33.94 26.79 9.57
C GLU A 269 -34.88 25.57 9.56
N ASN A 270 -35.85 25.54 10.48
CA ASN A 270 -36.90 24.51 10.55
C ASN A 270 -36.40 23.07 10.78
N LEU A 271 -35.35 22.90 11.59
CA LEU A 271 -34.89 21.58 12.02
C LEU A 271 -35.85 20.98 13.08
N GLU A 272 -36.40 19.80 12.80
CA GLU A 272 -37.25 19.03 13.70
C GLU A 272 -36.40 18.06 14.54
N TRP A 273 -35.92 18.53 15.69
CA TRP A 273 -34.99 17.78 16.55
C TRP A 273 -35.50 16.41 16.99
N ASP A 274 -36.81 16.26 17.26
CA ASP A 274 -37.41 14.97 17.63
C ASP A 274 -37.26 13.90 16.53
N LYS A 275 -37.15 14.33 15.27
CA LYS A 275 -36.89 13.43 14.13
C LYS A 275 -35.39 13.22 13.95
N LEU A 276 -34.58 14.28 14.03
CA LEU A 276 -33.13 14.20 13.88
C LEU A 276 -32.47 13.30 14.94
N LEU A 277 -32.92 13.36 16.20
CA LEU A 277 -32.39 12.51 17.28
C LEU A 277 -32.59 11.01 17.02
N LYS A 278 -33.54 10.62 16.15
CA LYS A 278 -33.73 9.22 15.72
C LYS A 278 -32.69 8.76 14.70
N LEU A 279 -31.95 9.71 14.11
CA LEU A 279 -30.86 9.48 13.15
C LEU A 279 -29.48 9.68 13.80
N GLN A 280 -29.43 9.90 15.12
CA GLN A 280 -28.19 9.99 15.88
C GLN A 280 -27.46 8.64 15.86
N SER A 281 -26.13 8.70 15.71
CA SER A 281 -25.26 7.52 15.75
C SER A 281 -25.29 6.85 17.13
N ALA A 282 -24.88 5.58 17.19
CA ALA A 282 -24.86 4.79 18.42
C ALA A 282 -23.96 5.43 19.50
N ASP A 283 -22.87 6.08 19.11
CA ASP A 283 -21.93 6.80 19.98
C ASP A 283 -22.44 8.16 20.48
N GLY A 284 -23.60 8.61 20.01
CA GLY A 284 -24.21 9.90 20.35
C GLY A 284 -23.87 11.05 19.39
N SER A 285 -23.02 10.80 18.39
CA SER A 285 -22.68 11.80 17.38
C SER A 285 -23.77 11.98 16.33
N PHE A 286 -23.73 13.12 15.65
CA PHE A 286 -24.32 13.29 14.34
C PHE A 286 -23.24 13.09 13.27
N LEU A 287 -23.23 11.89 12.69
CA LEU A 287 -22.33 11.48 11.60
C LEU A 287 -20.85 11.75 11.93
N THR A 288 -20.39 11.35 13.12
CA THR A 288 -19.01 11.53 13.62
C THR A 288 -18.53 12.99 13.78
N SER A 289 -19.37 14.01 13.53
CA SER A 289 -18.94 15.42 13.62
C SER A 289 -19.09 16.02 15.02
N PRO A 290 -18.01 16.56 15.63
CA PRO A 290 -18.10 17.27 16.90
C PRO A 290 -18.87 18.59 16.82
N SER A 291 -18.69 19.44 15.80
CA SER A 291 -19.45 20.70 15.71
C SER A 291 -20.95 20.49 15.50
N SER A 292 -21.34 19.53 14.67
CA SER A 292 -22.75 19.20 14.42
C SER A 292 -23.40 18.67 15.70
N THR A 293 -22.70 17.81 16.43
CA THR A 293 -23.15 17.24 17.70
C THR A 293 -23.20 18.31 18.81
N ALA A 294 -22.23 19.21 18.87
CA ALA A 294 -22.23 20.36 19.80
C ALA A 294 -23.43 21.27 19.54
N PHE A 295 -23.74 21.54 18.27
CA PHE A 295 -24.91 22.31 17.90
C PHE A 295 -26.21 21.60 18.29
N ALA A 296 -26.34 20.31 18.00
CA ALA A 296 -27.50 19.52 18.41
C ALA A 296 -27.69 19.55 19.93
N PHE A 297 -26.62 19.32 20.70
CA PHE A 297 -26.66 19.40 22.16
C PHE A 297 -27.14 20.76 22.67
N MET A 298 -26.69 21.86 22.05
CA MET A 298 -27.14 23.20 22.44
C MET A 298 -28.65 23.39 22.26
N GLN A 299 -29.28 22.70 21.31
CA GLN A 299 -30.72 22.78 21.04
C GLN A 299 -31.55 21.78 21.87
N THR A 300 -31.02 20.59 22.12
CA THR A 300 -31.81 19.46 22.66
C THR A 300 -31.47 19.09 24.10
N LYS A 301 -30.26 19.41 24.56
CA LYS A 301 -29.68 18.90 25.82
C LYS A 301 -29.62 17.37 25.88
N ASP A 302 -29.52 16.71 24.73
CA ASP A 302 -29.42 15.25 24.64
C ASP A 302 -28.16 14.71 25.36
N GLU A 303 -28.34 13.70 26.20
CA GLU A 303 -27.27 13.14 27.03
C GLU A 303 -26.22 12.40 26.18
N LYS A 304 -26.62 11.72 25.10
CA LYS A 304 -25.66 11.00 24.26
C LYS A 304 -24.77 11.97 23.49
N CYS A 305 -25.32 13.08 22.99
CA CYS A 305 -24.52 14.16 22.42
C CYS A 305 -23.48 14.68 23.42
N TYR A 306 -23.89 14.90 24.68
CA TYR A 306 -22.96 15.34 25.73
C TYR A 306 -21.83 14.34 25.96
N GLN A 307 -22.14 13.05 26.09
CA GLN A 307 -21.14 12.01 26.30
C GLN A 307 -20.15 11.91 25.14
N PHE A 308 -20.63 11.99 23.89
CA PHE A 308 -19.76 12.03 22.72
C PHE A 308 -18.77 13.21 22.76
N ILE A 309 -19.29 14.41 23.02
CA ILE A 309 -18.47 15.63 23.06
C ILE A 309 -17.46 15.55 24.21
N LYS A 310 -17.89 15.12 25.39
CA LYS A 310 -17.02 14.97 26.56
C LYS A 310 -15.88 14.00 26.28
N ASN A 311 -16.18 12.81 25.73
CA ASN A 311 -15.16 11.83 25.37
C ASN A 311 -14.17 12.38 24.33
N THR A 312 -14.67 13.14 23.36
CA THR A 312 -13.83 13.81 22.37
C THR A 312 -12.89 14.83 23.04
N VAL A 313 -13.41 15.73 23.87
CA VAL A 313 -12.63 16.75 24.57
C VAL A 313 -11.57 16.13 25.49
N ASP A 314 -11.93 15.06 26.22
CA ASP A 314 -11.02 14.33 27.10
C ASP A 314 -9.89 13.65 26.30
N THR A 315 -10.20 13.11 25.11
CA THR A 315 -9.22 12.46 24.23
C THR A 315 -8.24 13.45 23.61
N PHE A 316 -8.71 14.64 23.22
CA PHE A 316 -7.93 15.66 22.50
C PHE A 316 -7.46 16.81 23.40
N ASN A 317 -7.44 16.61 24.71
CA ASN A 317 -6.94 17.57 25.71
C ASN A 317 -7.52 18.99 25.54
N GLY A 318 -8.84 19.09 25.40
CA GLY A 318 -9.52 20.37 25.15
C GLY A 318 -9.93 20.58 23.69
N GLY A 319 -9.17 20.03 22.74
CA GLY A 319 -9.49 20.11 21.32
C GLY A 319 -10.65 19.20 20.89
N ALA A 320 -11.08 19.37 19.64
CA ALA A 320 -11.90 18.41 18.92
C ALA A 320 -11.47 18.36 17.43
N PRO A 321 -11.33 17.19 16.81
CA PRO A 321 -11.10 17.07 15.37
C PRO A 321 -12.38 17.39 14.59
N HIS A 322 -12.31 17.42 13.25
CA HIS A 322 -13.52 17.65 12.44
C HIS A 322 -14.44 16.42 12.33
N THR A 323 -13.90 15.23 12.61
CA THR A 323 -14.59 13.94 12.57
C THR A 323 -13.94 12.99 13.57
N TYR A 324 -14.74 12.23 14.31
CA TYR A 324 -14.27 11.23 15.27
C TYR A 324 -15.39 10.22 15.62
N PRO A 325 -15.10 8.92 15.76
CA PRO A 325 -13.81 8.25 15.50
C PRO A 325 -13.46 8.16 14.01
N VAL A 326 -12.20 7.83 13.70
CA VAL A 326 -11.68 7.56 12.34
C VAL A 326 -10.95 6.23 12.27
N ASP A 327 -11.42 5.28 13.07
CA ASP A 327 -10.76 4.00 13.33
C ASP A 327 -10.78 3.06 12.12
N VAL A 328 -11.81 3.12 11.29
CA VAL A 328 -11.92 2.34 10.05
C VAL A 328 -11.09 2.98 8.94
N PHE A 329 -11.32 4.26 8.65
CA PHE A 329 -10.60 5.01 7.61
C PHE A 329 -9.07 4.98 7.83
N GLY A 330 -8.61 5.29 9.05
CA GLY A 330 -7.19 5.30 9.37
C GLY A 330 -6.51 3.94 9.14
N ARG A 331 -7.18 2.83 9.48
CA ARG A 331 -6.65 1.47 9.31
C ARG A 331 -6.63 1.05 7.84
N LEU A 332 -7.69 1.33 7.09
CA LEU A 332 -7.77 1.05 5.66
C LEU A 332 -6.61 1.72 4.90
N TRP A 333 -6.43 3.02 5.13
CA TRP A 333 -5.36 3.79 4.48
C TRP A 333 -3.96 3.41 4.95
N ALA A 334 -3.76 3.12 6.24
CA ALA A 334 -2.45 2.65 6.72
C ALA A 334 -2.02 1.37 5.98
N ILE A 335 -2.91 0.39 5.85
CA ILE A 335 -2.62 -0.86 5.13
C ILE A 335 -2.29 -0.57 3.66
N ASP A 336 -3.09 0.26 2.99
CA ASP A 336 -2.87 0.62 1.59
C ASP A 336 -1.48 1.25 1.37
N ARG A 337 -1.10 2.21 2.23
CA ARG A 337 0.18 2.90 2.14
C ARG A 337 1.35 1.94 2.37
N LEU A 338 1.29 1.09 3.40
CA LEU A 338 2.33 0.11 3.69
C LEU A 338 2.51 -0.91 2.56
N GLN A 339 1.42 -1.35 1.93
CA GLN A 339 1.46 -2.30 0.80
C GLN A 339 2.10 -1.66 -0.43
N ARG A 340 1.65 -0.47 -0.82
CA ARG A 340 2.12 0.22 -2.03
C ARG A 340 3.56 0.74 -1.90
N LEU A 341 3.97 1.10 -0.69
CA LEU A 341 5.38 1.45 -0.40
C LEU A 341 6.30 0.22 -0.37
N GLY A 342 5.77 -1.00 -0.44
CA GLY A 342 6.58 -2.22 -0.44
C GLY A 342 7.19 -2.57 0.92
N ILE A 343 6.63 -2.05 2.02
CA ILE A 343 7.14 -2.27 3.40
C ILE A 343 6.18 -3.07 4.28
N SER A 344 5.00 -3.46 3.78
CA SER A 344 4.00 -4.24 4.52
C SER A 344 4.50 -5.53 5.17
N ARG A 345 5.53 -6.19 4.62
CA ARG A 345 6.12 -7.42 5.17
C ARG A 345 6.68 -7.27 6.60
N PHE A 346 7.02 -6.05 7.02
CA PHE A 346 7.50 -5.79 8.39
C PHE A 346 6.37 -5.72 9.42
N PHE A 347 5.12 -5.67 8.96
CA PHE A 347 3.94 -5.33 9.75
C PHE A 347 2.80 -6.35 9.55
N GLU A 348 3.10 -7.61 9.22
CA GLU A 348 2.07 -8.60 8.90
C GLU A 348 1.09 -8.82 10.06
N SER A 349 1.58 -8.84 11.31
CA SER A 349 0.73 -8.98 12.50
C SER A 349 -0.17 -7.77 12.69
N GLU A 350 0.40 -6.56 12.60
CA GLU A 350 -0.35 -5.31 12.79
C GLU A 350 -1.39 -5.11 11.68
N ILE A 351 -1.06 -5.48 10.43
CA ILE A 351 -2.00 -5.47 9.31
C ILE A 351 -3.14 -6.46 9.55
N ALA A 352 -2.85 -7.66 10.06
CA ALA A 352 -3.88 -8.65 10.39
C ALA A 352 -4.84 -8.13 11.47
N ASP A 353 -4.32 -7.46 12.51
CA ASP A 353 -5.14 -6.83 13.55
C ASP A 353 -6.01 -5.70 12.98
N CYS A 354 -5.45 -4.85 12.12
CA CYS A 354 -6.20 -3.79 11.45
C CYS A 354 -7.34 -4.33 10.56
N ILE A 355 -7.07 -5.36 9.75
CA ILE A 355 -8.10 -6.02 8.94
C ILE A 355 -9.15 -6.69 9.83
N GLY A 356 -8.75 -7.34 10.92
CA GLY A 356 -9.66 -7.94 11.88
C GLY A 356 -10.63 -6.93 12.51
N HIS A 357 -10.14 -5.72 12.80
CA HIS A 357 -10.98 -4.59 13.25
C HIS A 357 -11.99 -4.17 12.18
N ILE A 358 -11.55 -3.98 10.94
CA ILE A 358 -12.44 -3.61 9.82
C ILE A 358 -13.52 -4.66 9.61
N HIS A 359 -13.14 -5.95 9.58
CA HIS A 359 -14.08 -7.06 9.40
C HIS A 359 -15.11 -7.13 10.53
N LYS A 360 -14.70 -6.85 11.78
CA LYS A 360 -15.61 -6.84 12.93
C LYS A 360 -16.76 -5.84 12.76
N PHE A 361 -16.50 -4.69 12.13
CA PHE A 361 -17.47 -3.61 11.93
C PHE A 361 -18.00 -3.53 10.49
N TRP A 362 -17.71 -4.54 9.67
CA TRP A 362 -18.20 -4.62 8.30
C TRP A 362 -19.70 -4.93 8.27
N THR A 363 -20.44 -4.26 7.40
CA THR A 363 -21.88 -4.47 7.23
C THR A 363 -22.26 -4.69 5.77
N ASP A 364 -23.48 -5.17 5.53
CA ASP A 364 -24.10 -5.29 4.20
C ASP A 364 -24.45 -3.93 3.58
N LYS A 365 -24.39 -2.84 4.35
CA LYS A 365 -24.50 -1.46 3.88
C LYS A 365 -23.17 -0.85 3.44
N GLY A 366 -22.07 -1.35 3.99
CA GLY A 366 -20.73 -0.83 3.82
C GLY A 366 -20.14 -0.34 5.13
N VAL A 367 -19.16 0.56 5.03
CA VAL A 367 -18.51 1.22 6.16
C VAL A 367 -18.33 2.71 5.88
N PHE A 368 -17.98 3.44 6.93
CA PHE A 368 -17.62 4.85 6.91
C PHE A 368 -16.34 5.05 7.72
N SER A 369 -15.94 6.30 7.92
CA SER A 369 -14.71 6.64 8.65
C SER A 369 -14.62 6.04 10.04
N GLY A 370 -15.74 6.00 10.78
CA GLY A 370 -15.86 5.44 12.11
C GLY A 370 -16.68 4.14 12.15
N ARG A 371 -16.40 3.28 13.13
CA ARG A 371 -17.19 2.08 13.42
C ARG A 371 -18.68 2.39 13.71
N GLU A 372 -19.53 1.38 13.50
CA GLU A 372 -20.96 1.40 13.88
C GLU A 372 -21.76 2.58 13.28
N SER A 373 -21.30 3.14 12.16
CA SER A 373 -22.01 4.17 11.42
C SER A 373 -23.13 3.57 10.57
N ASP A 374 -24.34 4.14 10.69
CA ASP A 374 -25.47 3.83 9.80
C ASP A 374 -25.36 4.51 8.42
N PHE A 375 -24.42 5.45 8.28
CA PHE A 375 -24.04 6.07 7.02
C PHE A 375 -22.77 5.40 6.50
N CYS A 376 -22.64 5.29 5.17
CA CYS A 376 -21.48 4.66 4.52
C CYS A 376 -21.04 5.48 3.31
N ASP A 377 -19.80 5.31 2.90
CA ASP A 377 -19.24 5.91 1.69
C ASP A 377 -18.54 4.88 0.80
N ILE A 378 -18.44 5.20 -0.49
CA ILE A 378 -17.86 4.30 -1.48
C ILE A 378 -16.34 4.18 -1.34
N ASP A 379 -15.67 5.16 -0.74
CA ASP A 379 -14.21 5.17 -0.64
C ASP A 379 -13.75 4.09 0.34
N ASP A 380 -14.19 4.20 1.60
CA ASP A 380 -13.90 3.25 2.67
C ASP A 380 -14.47 1.86 2.35
N THR A 381 -15.67 1.80 1.78
CA THR A 381 -16.27 0.51 1.38
C THR A 381 -15.48 -0.16 0.25
N SER A 382 -15.06 0.57 -0.79
CA SER A 382 -14.25 -0.02 -1.86
C SER A 382 -12.88 -0.47 -1.35
N MET A 383 -12.25 0.32 -0.49
CA MET A 383 -11.02 -0.07 0.18
C MET A 383 -11.19 -1.33 1.02
N GLY A 384 -12.28 -1.43 1.79
CA GLY A 384 -12.61 -2.61 2.59
C GLY A 384 -12.80 -3.86 1.72
N VAL A 385 -13.62 -3.78 0.65
CA VAL A 385 -13.80 -4.89 -0.31
C VAL A 385 -12.45 -5.38 -0.82
N ARG A 386 -11.60 -4.47 -1.29
CA ARG A 386 -10.29 -4.81 -1.84
C ARG A 386 -9.37 -5.43 -0.79
N LEU A 387 -9.14 -4.73 0.31
CA LEU A 387 -8.12 -5.08 1.29
C LEU A 387 -8.49 -6.36 2.05
N MET A 388 -9.74 -6.49 2.51
CA MET A 388 -10.19 -7.70 3.20
C MET A 388 -10.09 -8.92 2.28
N ARG A 389 -10.50 -8.80 1.00
CA ARG A 389 -10.37 -9.87 0.00
C ARG A 389 -8.91 -10.22 -0.27
N MET A 390 -8.04 -9.23 -0.45
CA MET A 390 -6.60 -9.45 -0.55
C MET A 390 -6.02 -10.17 0.67
N HIS A 391 -6.66 -10.02 1.83
CA HIS A 391 -6.30 -10.62 3.11
C HIS A 391 -7.04 -11.92 3.47
N GLY A 392 -7.84 -12.47 2.56
CA GLY A 392 -8.43 -13.80 2.70
C GLY A 392 -9.84 -13.85 3.29
N TYR A 393 -10.45 -12.69 3.53
CA TYR A 393 -11.82 -12.60 4.01
C TYR A 393 -12.80 -12.75 2.83
N ASN A 394 -13.89 -13.46 3.08
CA ASN A 394 -14.99 -13.55 2.14
C ASN A 394 -15.87 -12.30 2.26
N VAL A 395 -15.85 -11.46 1.23
CA VAL A 395 -16.59 -10.20 1.18
C VAL A 395 -17.48 -10.20 -0.06
N ASP A 396 -18.78 -10.01 0.15
CA ASP A 396 -19.75 -9.85 -0.93
C ASP A 396 -19.65 -8.42 -1.51
N PRO A 397 -19.25 -8.24 -2.78
CA PRO A 397 -19.12 -6.92 -3.36
C PRO A 397 -20.47 -6.27 -3.68
N ASN A 398 -21.60 -6.98 -3.54
CA ASN A 398 -22.94 -6.39 -3.73
C ASN A 398 -23.23 -5.26 -2.74
N VAL A 399 -22.46 -5.13 -1.65
CA VAL A 399 -22.44 -3.94 -0.79
C VAL A 399 -22.26 -2.64 -1.59
N LEU A 400 -21.55 -2.68 -2.73
CA LEU A 400 -21.32 -1.52 -3.57
C LEU A 400 -22.59 -1.05 -4.32
N ARG A 401 -23.63 -1.88 -4.39
CA ARG A 401 -24.93 -1.49 -4.96
C ARG A 401 -25.59 -0.33 -4.22
N ASN A 402 -25.24 -0.14 -2.94
CA ASN A 402 -25.73 0.98 -2.14
C ASN A 402 -25.27 2.35 -2.69
N PHE A 403 -24.21 2.37 -3.50
CA PHE A 403 -23.65 3.58 -4.12
C PHE A 403 -23.97 3.68 -5.61
N GLN A 404 -24.64 2.68 -6.19
CA GLN A 404 -25.01 2.66 -7.59
C GLN A 404 -26.32 3.43 -7.81
N GLN A 405 -26.31 4.35 -8.75
CA GLN A 405 -27.44 5.14 -9.18
C GLN A 405 -28.30 4.38 -10.19
N LYS A 406 -29.54 4.85 -10.42
CA LYS A 406 -30.49 4.21 -11.35
C LYS A 406 -29.99 4.18 -12.81
N ASP A 407 -29.09 5.08 -13.18
CA ASP A 407 -28.46 5.15 -14.50
C ASP A 407 -27.18 4.28 -14.60
N GLY A 408 -26.85 3.52 -13.54
CA GLY A 408 -25.68 2.64 -13.47
C GLY A 408 -24.39 3.33 -13.01
N LYS A 409 -24.39 4.65 -12.80
CA LYS A 409 -23.23 5.39 -12.27
C LYS A 409 -23.02 5.16 -10.79
N PHE A 410 -21.81 5.40 -10.30
CA PHE A 410 -21.50 5.31 -8.87
C PHE A 410 -21.21 6.67 -8.28
N SER A 411 -21.64 6.89 -7.04
CA SER A 411 -21.42 8.13 -6.29
C SER A 411 -20.69 7.88 -4.97
N CYS A 412 -20.08 8.92 -4.42
CA CYS A 412 -19.39 8.87 -3.13
C CYS A 412 -20.30 8.44 -1.99
N TYR A 413 -21.57 8.86 -2.02
CA TYR A 413 -22.59 8.49 -1.04
C TYR A 413 -23.86 7.99 -1.74
N GLY A 414 -24.50 6.97 -1.16
CA GLY A 414 -25.76 6.44 -1.67
C GLY A 414 -26.85 7.50 -1.77
N GLY A 415 -27.59 7.52 -2.88
CA GLY A 415 -28.69 8.46 -3.12
C GLY A 415 -28.28 9.93 -3.28
N GLN A 416 -26.97 10.24 -3.37
CA GLN A 416 -26.45 11.59 -3.58
C GLN A 416 -25.59 11.65 -4.84
N MET A 417 -25.62 12.77 -5.55
CA MET A 417 -24.87 12.98 -6.80
C MET A 417 -23.53 13.69 -6.51
N ILE A 418 -22.67 13.02 -5.74
CA ILE A 418 -21.31 13.50 -5.43
C ILE A 418 -20.33 12.50 -6.03
N GLU A 419 -19.44 12.97 -6.89
CA GLU A 419 -18.39 12.17 -7.53
C GLU A 419 -17.05 12.85 -7.28
N SER A 420 -16.00 12.07 -6.98
CA SER A 420 -14.64 12.59 -6.80
C SER A 420 -13.60 11.57 -7.25
N ALA A 421 -12.41 12.04 -7.62
CA ALA A 421 -11.41 11.18 -8.25
C ALA A 421 -10.86 10.10 -7.30
N SER A 422 -10.53 10.42 -6.04
CA SER A 422 -9.98 9.42 -5.12
C SER A 422 -10.94 8.29 -4.74
N PRO A 423 -12.23 8.51 -4.39
CA PRO A 423 -13.14 7.41 -4.09
C PRO A 423 -13.41 6.51 -5.30
N ILE A 424 -13.55 7.10 -6.49
CA ILE A 424 -13.76 6.34 -7.72
C ILE A 424 -12.49 5.59 -8.15
N TYR A 425 -11.31 6.11 -7.85
CA TYR A 425 -10.07 5.36 -8.02
C TYR A 425 -9.97 4.15 -7.09
N ASN A 426 -10.40 4.27 -5.83
CA ASN A 426 -10.48 3.13 -4.93
C ASN A 426 -11.54 2.10 -5.37
N LEU A 427 -12.67 2.54 -5.94
CA LEU A 427 -13.64 1.67 -6.61
C LEU A 427 -13.02 0.92 -7.79
N TYR A 428 -12.29 1.63 -8.67
CA TYR A 428 -11.57 1.03 -9.79
C TYR A 428 -10.60 -0.05 -9.30
N ARG A 429 -9.79 0.23 -8.29
CA ARG A 429 -8.84 -0.74 -7.73
C ARG A 429 -9.54 -1.95 -7.11
N ALA A 430 -10.67 -1.76 -6.43
CA ALA A 430 -11.45 -2.85 -5.86
C ALA A 430 -12.06 -3.77 -6.94
N SER A 431 -12.57 -3.17 -8.01
CA SER A 431 -13.20 -3.88 -9.13
C SER A 431 -12.26 -4.83 -9.87
N GLN A 432 -10.95 -4.60 -9.81
CA GLN A 432 -9.95 -5.47 -10.45
C GLN A 432 -9.74 -6.80 -9.72
N LEU A 433 -10.29 -6.97 -8.51
CA LEU A 433 -10.24 -8.21 -7.75
C LEU A 433 -11.54 -9.02 -7.87
N ARG A 434 -12.24 -8.84 -9.00
CA ARG A 434 -13.51 -9.51 -9.33
C ARG A 434 -13.34 -11.03 -9.42
N PHE A 435 -14.30 -11.75 -8.85
CA PHE A 435 -14.48 -13.19 -9.00
C PHE A 435 -15.53 -13.52 -10.06
N PRO A 436 -15.58 -14.77 -10.57
CA PRO A 436 -16.55 -15.15 -11.59
C PRO A 436 -17.99 -14.93 -11.12
N GLY A 437 -18.79 -14.24 -11.94
CA GLY A 437 -20.20 -13.96 -11.69
C GLY A 437 -20.51 -12.71 -10.86
N GLU A 438 -19.50 -11.93 -10.44
CA GLU A 438 -19.69 -10.70 -9.68
C GLU A 438 -19.97 -9.49 -10.62
N GLU A 439 -21.20 -9.42 -11.14
CA GLU A 439 -21.64 -8.37 -12.09
C GLU A 439 -21.43 -6.94 -11.57
N ILE A 440 -21.64 -6.70 -10.27
CA ILE A 440 -21.46 -5.35 -9.70
C ILE A 440 -20.04 -4.82 -9.85
N LEU A 441 -19.02 -5.68 -9.79
CA LEU A 441 -17.63 -5.27 -9.99
C LEU A 441 -17.31 -5.08 -11.48
N GLU A 442 -18.01 -5.76 -12.38
CA GLU A 442 -17.92 -5.49 -13.82
C GLU A 442 -18.41 -4.08 -14.16
N GLU A 443 -19.61 -3.75 -13.65
CA GLU A 443 -20.24 -2.44 -13.83
C GLU A 443 -19.38 -1.34 -13.20
N ALA A 444 -18.89 -1.57 -11.98
CA ALA A 444 -17.99 -0.65 -11.27
C ALA A 444 -16.67 -0.44 -12.01
N ASN A 445 -16.05 -1.49 -12.56
CA ASN A 445 -14.81 -1.38 -13.30
C ASN A 445 -14.98 -0.48 -14.53
N LYS A 446 -16.02 -0.76 -15.32
CA LYS A 446 -16.33 0.01 -16.53
C LYS A 446 -16.58 1.47 -16.21
N PHE A 447 -17.49 1.75 -15.28
CA PHE A 447 -17.80 3.12 -14.87
C PHE A 447 -16.56 3.87 -14.37
N ALA A 448 -15.83 3.27 -13.42
CA ALA A 448 -14.70 3.94 -12.78
C ALA A 448 -13.56 4.19 -13.77
N PHE A 449 -13.26 3.24 -14.67
CA PHE A 449 -12.26 3.43 -15.71
C PHE A 449 -12.64 4.57 -16.67
N GLU A 450 -13.87 4.57 -17.19
CA GLU A 450 -14.36 5.61 -18.11
C GLU A 450 -14.35 6.99 -17.44
N PHE A 451 -14.84 7.08 -16.20
CA PHE A 451 -14.83 8.31 -15.41
C PHE A 451 -13.42 8.86 -15.22
N LEU A 452 -12.48 8.04 -14.73
CA LEU A 452 -11.12 8.48 -14.44
C LEU A 452 -10.35 8.84 -15.71
N GLN A 453 -10.56 8.10 -16.80
CA GLN A 453 -9.96 8.39 -18.09
C GLN A 453 -10.46 9.73 -18.65
N GLU A 454 -11.76 10.01 -18.58
CA GLU A 454 -12.34 11.29 -18.99
C GLU A 454 -11.76 12.45 -18.17
N LYS A 455 -11.70 12.29 -16.83
CA LYS A 455 -11.13 13.32 -15.95
C LYS A 455 -9.66 13.58 -16.23
N LEU A 456 -8.86 12.54 -16.50
CA LEU A 456 -7.46 12.69 -16.90
C LEU A 456 -7.33 13.40 -18.25
N ALA A 457 -8.11 13.02 -19.26
CA ALA A 457 -8.06 13.60 -20.60
C ALA A 457 -8.39 15.12 -20.60
N ASN A 458 -9.27 15.54 -19.69
CA ASN A 458 -9.68 16.93 -19.55
C ASN A 458 -8.83 17.73 -18.54
N ASN A 459 -7.79 17.14 -17.94
CA ASN A 459 -7.03 17.71 -16.81
C ASN A 459 -7.93 18.13 -15.63
N GLN A 460 -8.97 17.35 -15.38
CA GLN A 460 -10.00 17.54 -14.35
C GLN A 460 -9.91 16.50 -13.25
N ILE A 461 -8.71 15.98 -12.95
CA ILE A 461 -8.49 15.25 -11.70
C ILE A 461 -8.49 16.28 -10.57
N LEU A 462 -9.70 16.57 -10.14
CA LEU A 462 -10.02 17.45 -9.04
C LEU A 462 -10.47 16.54 -7.90
N ASP A 463 -9.76 16.65 -6.78
CA ASP A 463 -10.08 15.87 -5.60
C ASP A 463 -10.54 16.77 -4.48
N LYS A 464 -11.68 16.40 -3.90
CA LYS A 464 -12.37 17.20 -2.89
C LYS A 464 -11.89 16.87 -1.47
N TRP A 465 -11.16 15.77 -1.31
CA TRP A 465 -10.92 15.12 -0.03
C TRP A 465 -9.43 15.08 0.33
N VAL A 466 -8.53 15.21 -0.65
CA VAL A 466 -7.08 15.26 -0.43
C VAL A 466 -6.39 16.27 -1.37
N ILE A 467 -5.49 17.06 -0.80
CA ILE A 467 -4.55 17.91 -1.51
C ILE A 467 -3.25 17.12 -1.67
N SER A 468 -3.06 16.54 -2.85
CA SER A 468 -1.82 15.87 -3.21
C SER A 468 -1.41 16.25 -4.63
N LYS A 469 -0.18 16.77 -4.77
CA LYS A 469 0.36 17.21 -6.07
C LYS A 469 0.49 16.07 -7.09
N HIS A 470 0.52 14.83 -6.60
CA HIS A 470 0.83 13.65 -7.40
C HIS A 470 -0.38 12.76 -7.67
N LEU A 471 -1.57 13.09 -7.16
CA LEU A 471 -2.78 12.29 -7.35
C LEU A 471 -3.12 12.06 -8.84
N PRO A 472 -3.03 13.06 -9.75
CA PRO A 472 -3.26 12.81 -11.17
C PRO A 472 -2.26 11.82 -11.77
N ASN A 473 -0.98 11.90 -11.38
CA ASN A 473 0.06 10.96 -11.82
C ASN A 473 -0.18 9.55 -11.27
N GLU A 474 -0.59 9.46 -10.00
CA GLU A 474 -0.94 8.21 -9.35
C GLU A 474 -2.11 7.51 -10.06
N ILE A 475 -3.21 8.24 -10.33
CA ILE A 475 -4.38 7.70 -11.03
C ILE A 475 -4.01 7.28 -12.45
N LYS A 476 -3.30 8.14 -13.19
CA LYS A 476 -2.85 7.83 -14.55
C LYS A 476 -2.05 6.53 -14.59
N LEU A 477 -1.06 6.41 -13.71
CA LEU A 477 -0.24 5.21 -13.63
C LEU A 477 -1.08 3.99 -13.22
N GLY A 478 -2.02 4.14 -12.28
CA GLY A 478 -2.92 3.06 -11.88
C GLY A 478 -3.84 2.57 -13.01
N LEU A 479 -4.26 3.44 -13.93
CA LEU A 479 -5.01 3.03 -15.13
C LEU A 479 -4.10 2.30 -16.14
N GLU A 480 -2.81 2.67 -16.22
CA GLU A 480 -1.81 2.03 -17.08
C GLU A 480 -1.27 0.70 -16.50
N MET A 481 -1.45 0.47 -15.19
CA MET A 481 -0.98 -0.69 -14.45
C MET A 481 -2.13 -1.49 -13.84
N PRO A 482 -2.85 -2.32 -14.63
CA PRO A 482 -3.89 -3.18 -14.09
C PRO A 482 -3.29 -4.23 -13.14
N TRP A 483 -4.08 -4.67 -12.16
CA TRP A 483 -3.64 -5.48 -11.04
C TRP A 483 -2.96 -6.76 -11.53
N TYR A 484 -3.53 -7.46 -12.51
CA TYR A 484 -2.96 -8.66 -13.11
C TYR A 484 -1.58 -8.44 -13.75
N ALA A 485 -1.35 -7.27 -14.33
CA ALA A 485 -0.09 -6.91 -14.97
C ALA A 485 0.87 -6.18 -14.02
N THR A 486 0.58 -6.00 -12.74
CA THR A 486 1.41 -5.17 -11.84
C THR A 486 2.31 -6.02 -10.96
N LEU A 487 3.63 -5.83 -11.08
CA LEU A 487 4.61 -6.48 -10.21
C LEU A 487 4.91 -5.61 -8.97
N PRO A 488 5.02 -6.20 -7.76
CA PRO A 488 5.16 -5.44 -6.50
C PRO A 488 6.27 -4.38 -6.51
N ARG A 489 7.45 -4.70 -7.04
CA ARG A 489 8.57 -3.74 -7.05
C ARG A 489 8.45 -2.64 -8.08
N VAL A 490 7.74 -2.89 -9.18
CA VAL A 490 7.43 -1.87 -10.19
C VAL A 490 6.48 -0.85 -9.57
N GLU A 491 5.38 -1.31 -8.95
CA GLU A 491 4.44 -0.44 -8.24
C GLU A 491 5.14 0.38 -7.15
N ALA A 492 5.92 -0.28 -6.28
CA ALA A 492 6.62 0.41 -5.19
C ALA A 492 7.62 1.46 -5.69
N LYS A 493 8.37 1.18 -6.77
CA LYS A 493 9.33 2.14 -7.34
C LYS A 493 8.64 3.43 -7.80
N HIS A 494 7.47 3.29 -8.44
CA HIS A 494 6.69 4.44 -8.86
C HIS A 494 6.02 5.14 -7.69
N TYR A 495 5.44 4.38 -6.77
CA TYR A 495 4.68 4.95 -5.66
C TYR A 495 5.55 5.75 -4.68
N LEU A 496 6.82 5.36 -4.51
CA LEU A 496 7.82 6.14 -3.79
C LEU A 496 7.98 7.59 -4.30
N GLN A 497 7.72 7.84 -5.59
CA GLN A 497 7.80 9.19 -6.16
C GLN A 497 6.57 10.04 -5.84
N TYR A 498 5.43 9.39 -5.57
CA TYR A 498 4.13 10.03 -5.43
C TYR A 498 3.67 10.17 -3.98
N TYR A 499 4.12 9.28 -3.09
CA TYR A 499 3.83 9.40 -1.67
C TYR A 499 4.52 10.64 -1.08
N ALA A 500 3.73 11.62 -0.64
CA ALA A 500 4.27 12.91 -0.18
C ALA A 500 4.67 12.92 1.31
N GLY A 501 4.61 11.78 2.01
CA GLY A 501 4.89 11.72 3.45
C GLY A 501 3.96 12.66 4.22
N SER A 502 4.54 13.51 5.07
CA SER A 502 3.79 14.54 5.80
C SER A 502 3.28 15.70 4.93
N GLY A 503 3.60 15.71 3.63
CA GLY A 503 3.16 16.74 2.67
C GLY A 503 1.70 16.63 2.23
N ASP A 504 1.10 15.43 2.26
CA ASP A 504 -0.32 15.27 1.91
C ASP A 504 -1.22 15.92 2.98
N VAL A 505 -2.27 16.61 2.52
CA VAL A 505 -3.24 17.30 3.41
C VAL A 505 -4.63 16.83 3.06
N TRP A 506 -5.42 16.45 4.06
CA TRP A 506 -6.78 16.00 3.85
C TRP A 506 -7.77 17.14 4.07
N ILE A 507 -8.90 17.11 3.37
CA ILE A 507 -9.95 18.14 3.41
C ILE A 507 -11.20 17.55 4.07
N GLY A 508 -11.53 18.05 5.26
CA GLY A 508 -12.81 17.86 5.94
C GLY A 508 -13.55 19.19 6.03
N LYS A 509 -14.19 19.48 7.18
CA LYS A 509 -14.67 20.85 7.49
C LYS A 509 -13.53 21.84 7.65
N THR A 510 -12.38 21.31 8.03
CA THR A 510 -11.08 21.96 8.08
C THR A 510 -10.07 21.05 7.39
N LEU A 511 -8.88 21.56 7.12
CA LEU A 511 -7.76 20.72 6.77
C LEU A 511 -7.37 19.84 7.97
N TYR A 512 -6.92 18.63 7.68
CA TYR A 512 -6.48 17.70 8.71
C TYR A 512 -5.37 16.75 8.24
N ARG A 513 -4.72 16.11 9.21
CA ARG A 513 -3.63 15.15 9.02
C ARG A 513 -3.81 13.93 9.91
N MET A 514 -3.38 12.78 9.40
CA MET A 514 -3.41 11.49 10.10
C MET A 514 -2.05 10.80 9.99
N PRO A 515 -1.30 10.68 11.10
CA PRO A 515 0.02 10.07 11.10
C PRO A 515 0.05 8.63 10.58
N GLU A 516 -1.01 7.84 10.80
CA GLU A 516 -1.13 6.46 10.32
C GLU A 516 -1.14 6.36 8.79
N ILE A 517 -1.54 7.44 8.11
CA ILE A 517 -1.70 7.50 6.65
C ILE A 517 -0.52 8.22 5.98
N SER A 518 -0.13 9.36 6.55
CA SER A 518 0.80 10.31 5.94
C SER A 518 1.84 10.75 6.96
N ASN A 519 3.01 10.10 6.92
CA ASN A 519 4.18 10.43 7.73
C ASN A 519 5.49 10.15 6.98
N ASP A 520 6.53 10.89 7.36
CA ASP A 520 7.84 10.82 6.70
C ASP A 520 8.61 9.55 7.07
N THR A 521 8.35 8.95 8.24
CA THR A 521 8.97 7.68 8.66
C THR A 521 8.61 6.53 7.72
N TYR A 522 7.37 6.48 7.22
CA TYR A 522 6.97 5.53 6.18
C TYR A 522 7.78 5.73 4.91
N HIS A 523 7.98 6.98 4.50
CA HIS A 523 8.69 7.31 3.28
C HIS A 523 10.16 6.92 3.38
N GLU A 524 10.84 7.31 4.45
CA GLU A 524 12.26 7.02 4.65
C GLU A 524 12.51 5.52 4.83
N LEU A 525 11.69 4.80 5.61
CA LEU A 525 11.79 3.33 5.70
C LEU A 525 11.57 2.66 4.34
N ALA A 526 10.64 3.17 3.52
CA ALA A 526 10.40 2.62 2.19
C ALA A 526 11.56 2.88 1.24
N LYS A 527 12.20 4.05 1.30
CA LYS A 527 13.42 4.34 0.53
C LYS A 527 14.57 3.42 0.95
N ASP A 528 14.84 3.33 2.24
CA ASP A 528 15.95 2.52 2.76
C ASP A 528 15.72 1.02 2.53
N GLY A 529 14.50 0.55 2.75
CA GLY A 529 14.08 -0.80 2.42
C GLY A 529 14.21 -1.11 0.92
N PHE A 530 13.88 -0.16 0.05
CA PHE A 530 14.05 -0.31 -1.40
C PHE A 530 15.52 -0.35 -1.79
N LYS A 531 16.36 0.56 -1.28
CA LYS A 531 17.81 0.62 -1.53
C LYS A 531 18.49 -0.68 -1.10
N ARG A 532 18.20 -1.17 0.10
CA ARG A 532 18.74 -2.43 0.63
C ARG A 532 18.42 -3.62 -0.28
N CYS A 533 17.17 -3.77 -0.71
CA CYS A 533 16.79 -4.81 -1.67
C CYS A 533 17.50 -4.63 -3.01
N GLN A 534 17.53 -3.40 -3.56
CA GLN A 534 18.16 -3.12 -4.85
C GLN A 534 19.65 -3.44 -4.85
N SER A 535 20.40 -3.06 -3.80
CA SER A 535 21.83 -3.40 -3.67
C SER A 535 22.06 -4.91 -3.64
N GLN A 536 21.21 -5.65 -2.90
CA GLN A 536 21.26 -7.11 -2.89
C GLN A 536 20.99 -7.68 -4.29
N HIS A 537 19.99 -7.15 -5.01
CA HIS A 537 19.66 -7.61 -6.35
C HIS A 537 20.76 -7.30 -7.37
N GLN A 538 21.48 -6.20 -7.22
CA GLN A 538 22.64 -5.86 -8.06
C GLN A 538 23.82 -6.79 -7.80
N PHE A 539 24.06 -7.18 -6.54
CA PHE A 539 25.07 -8.17 -6.19
C PHE A 539 24.74 -9.56 -6.78
N GLU A 540 23.50 -10.00 -6.60
CA GLU A 540 22.98 -11.24 -7.20
C GLU A 540 23.06 -11.21 -8.74
N TRP A 541 22.86 -10.05 -9.37
CA TRP A 541 22.97 -9.90 -10.82
C TRP A 541 24.39 -10.17 -11.33
N ILE A 542 25.44 -9.72 -10.63
CA ILE A 542 26.84 -10.02 -10.99
C ILE A 542 27.06 -11.53 -11.04
N TYR A 543 26.62 -12.24 -10.00
CA TYR A 543 26.72 -13.70 -9.94
C TYR A 543 25.93 -14.39 -11.06
N MET A 544 24.75 -13.86 -11.43
CA MET A 544 23.97 -14.39 -12.55
C MET A 544 24.70 -14.22 -13.89
N GLN A 545 25.41 -13.12 -14.10
CA GLN A 545 26.22 -12.89 -15.30
C GLN A 545 27.40 -13.86 -15.38
N GLU A 546 28.12 -14.07 -14.28
CA GLU A 546 29.19 -15.06 -14.19
C GLU A 546 28.68 -16.48 -14.47
N TRP A 547 27.53 -16.83 -13.90
CA TRP A 547 26.88 -18.12 -14.16
C TRP A 547 26.53 -18.30 -15.63
N TYR A 548 25.94 -17.28 -16.27
CA TYR A 548 25.60 -17.29 -17.69
C TYR A 548 26.82 -17.54 -18.59
N GLU A 549 27.95 -16.89 -18.30
CA GLU A 549 29.20 -17.08 -19.03
C GLU A 549 29.78 -18.48 -18.80
N SER A 550 29.81 -18.95 -17.55
CA SER A 550 30.36 -20.27 -17.19
C SER A 550 29.62 -21.44 -17.83
N CYS A 551 28.32 -21.29 -18.09
CA CYS A 551 27.46 -22.32 -18.67
C CYS A 551 27.30 -22.18 -20.20
N ASN A 552 28.02 -21.25 -20.84
CA ASN A 552 27.93 -20.96 -22.28
C ASN A 552 26.48 -20.79 -22.77
N VAL A 553 25.63 -20.12 -21.97
CA VAL A 553 24.18 -19.98 -22.24
C VAL A 553 23.91 -19.32 -23.61
N GLU A 554 24.79 -18.44 -24.04
CA GLU A 554 24.72 -17.74 -25.34
C GLU A 554 24.67 -18.70 -26.54
N GLU A 555 25.29 -19.88 -26.45
CA GLU A 555 25.32 -20.87 -27.53
C GLU A 555 23.92 -21.44 -27.85
N PHE A 556 22.96 -21.26 -26.95
CA PHE A 556 21.57 -21.66 -27.11
C PHE A 556 20.68 -20.54 -27.64
N GLY A 557 21.26 -19.43 -28.10
CA GLY A 557 20.54 -18.28 -28.66
C GLY A 557 19.83 -17.43 -27.60
N ILE A 558 20.24 -17.55 -26.34
CA ILE A 558 19.68 -16.80 -25.22
C ILE A 558 20.63 -15.65 -24.93
N SER A 559 20.14 -14.41 -25.00
CA SER A 559 20.97 -13.22 -24.79
C SER A 559 21.16 -12.86 -23.31
N ARG A 560 22.11 -11.98 -23.00
CA ARG A 560 22.19 -11.35 -21.67
C ARG A 560 20.93 -10.55 -21.31
N LYS A 561 20.20 -10.05 -22.31
CA LYS A 561 18.93 -9.36 -22.11
C LYS A 561 17.83 -10.34 -21.66
N ASP A 562 17.81 -11.55 -22.22
CA ASP A 562 16.90 -12.63 -21.76
C ASP A 562 17.17 -13.03 -20.32
N LEU A 563 18.45 -13.13 -19.94
CA LEU A 563 18.88 -13.37 -18.57
C LEU A 563 18.42 -12.25 -17.64
N LEU A 564 18.63 -10.99 -18.02
CA LEU A 564 18.21 -9.84 -17.24
C LEU A 564 16.70 -9.80 -17.07
N LEU A 565 15.94 -10.11 -18.12
CA LEU A 565 14.48 -10.19 -18.06
C LEU A 565 14.01 -11.27 -17.09
N ALA A 566 14.54 -12.49 -17.20
CA ALA A 566 14.20 -13.58 -16.27
C ALA A 566 14.50 -13.20 -14.81
N TYR A 567 15.65 -12.56 -14.59
CA TYR A 567 16.07 -12.10 -13.27
C TYR A 567 15.21 -10.94 -12.73
N PHE A 568 14.84 -9.98 -13.59
CA PHE A 568 13.95 -8.87 -13.27
C PHE A 568 12.55 -9.36 -12.86
N LEU A 569 11.99 -10.34 -13.58
CA LEU A 569 10.66 -10.88 -13.27
C LEU A 569 10.63 -11.58 -11.91
N ALA A 570 11.69 -12.32 -11.58
CA ALA A 570 11.85 -12.95 -10.28
C ALA A 570 12.02 -11.92 -9.15
N THR A 571 12.97 -10.99 -9.30
CA THR A 571 13.26 -9.95 -8.29
C THR A 571 12.12 -8.97 -8.09
N SER A 572 11.34 -8.68 -9.13
CA SER A 572 10.20 -7.77 -9.02
C SER A 572 8.99 -8.39 -8.33
N SER A 573 8.95 -9.71 -8.22
CA SER A 573 7.88 -10.50 -7.59
C SER A 573 8.24 -10.95 -6.18
N ILE A 574 9.48 -11.43 -5.97
CA ILE A 574 10.05 -11.85 -4.69
C ILE A 574 11.30 -11.03 -4.46
N PHE A 575 11.23 -10.01 -3.60
CA PHE A 575 12.24 -8.96 -3.51
C PHE A 575 13.00 -8.94 -2.17
N GLU A 576 12.52 -9.70 -1.20
CA GLU A 576 13.02 -9.76 0.17
C GLU A 576 14.45 -10.32 0.20
N VAL A 577 15.35 -9.69 0.97
CA VAL A 577 16.80 -10.02 0.94
C VAL A 577 17.05 -11.48 1.30
N GLU A 578 16.30 -12.00 2.27
CA GLU A 578 16.36 -13.37 2.79
C GLU A 578 15.86 -14.45 1.81
N ARG A 579 15.21 -14.06 0.69
CA ARG A 579 14.63 -14.98 -0.30
C ARG A 579 15.48 -15.11 -1.59
N THR A 580 16.80 -14.92 -1.49
CA THR A 580 17.74 -15.05 -2.61
C THR A 580 17.62 -16.40 -3.33
N ASN A 581 17.56 -17.51 -2.60
CA ASN A 581 17.52 -18.84 -3.20
C ASN A 581 16.31 -19.01 -4.13
N GLU A 582 15.16 -18.48 -3.74
CA GLU A 582 13.93 -18.57 -4.53
C GLU A 582 14.05 -17.74 -5.82
N ARG A 583 14.57 -16.50 -5.73
CA ARG A 583 14.80 -15.65 -6.91
C ARG A 583 15.78 -16.27 -7.91
N ILE A 584 16.92 -16.74 -7.41
CA ILE A 584 17.97 -17.32 -8.26
C ILE A 584 17.47 -18.62 -8.87
N ALA A 585 16.77 -19.47 -8.10
CA ALA A 585 16.19 -20.69 -8.61
C ALA A 585 15.14 -20.44 -9.70
N TRP A 586 14.29 -19.44 -9.51
CA TRP A 586 13.33 -19.01 -10.52
C TRP A 586 14.04 -18.60 -11.82
N ALA A 587 14.95 -17.62 -11.74
CA ALA A 587 15.63 -17.09 -12.91
C ALA A 587 16.45 -18.16 -13.65
N LYS A 588 17.23 -18.97 -12.92
CA LYS A 588 18.00 -20.07 -13.52
C LYS A 588 17.11 -21.13 -14.15
N SER A 589 16.01 -21.51 -13.51
CA SER A 589 15.09 -22.51 -14.07
C SER A 589 14.47 -22.05 -15.38
N GLN A 590 14.10 -20.77 -15.46
CA GLN A 590 13.59 -20.17 -16.70
C GLN A 590 14.63 -20.19 -17.84
N ILE A 591 15.90 -19.96 -17.53
CA ILE A 591 16.98 -19.97 -18.53
C ILE A 591 17.31 -21.41 -18.96
N ILE A 592 17.40 -22.34 -18.00
CA ILE A 592 17.68 -23.74 -18.30
C ILE A 592 16.54 -24.37 -19.12
N SER A 593 15.28 -24.08 -18.80
CA SER A 593 14.15 -24.57 -19.59
C SER A 593 14.19 -24.02 -21.03
N LYS A 594 14.56 -22.74 -21.22
CA LYS A 594 14.82 -22.15 -22.53
C LYS A 594 15.98 -22.82 -23.26
N MET A 595 17.10 -23.14 -22.59
CA MET A 595 18.24 -23.85 -23.21
C MET A 595 17.81 -25.21 -23.75
N ILE A 596 17.07 -25.98 -22.94
CA ILE A 596 16.54 -27.30 -23.31
C ILE A 596 15.59 -27.17 -24.51
N THR A 597 14.63 -26.26 -24.44
CA THR A 597 13.65 -26.04 -25.53
C THR A 597 14.31 -25.57 -26.82
N SER A 598 15.31 -24.67 -26.74
CA SER A 598 16.11 -24.22 -27.88
C SER A 598 16.84 -25.38 -28.54
N PHE A 599 17.46 -26.27 -27.74
CA PHE A 599 18.13 -27.46 -28.24
C PHE A 599 17.17 -28.39 -29.01
N PHE A 600 15.95 -28.60 -28.50
CA PHE A 600 14.93 -29.42 -29.17
C PHE A 600 14.35 -28.78 -30.43
N LYS A 601 14.19 -27.45 -30.46
CA LYS A 601 13.63 -26.71 -31.61
C LYS A 601 14.62 -26.51 -32.76
N LYS A 602 15.93 -26.52 -32.49
CA LYS A 602 16.97 -26.33 -33.50
C LYS A 602 16.88 -27.42 -34.58
N GLU A 603 16.62 -27.01 -35.83
CA GLU A 603 16.44 -27.90 -36.98
C GLU A 603 17.67 -28.74 -37.30
N THR A 604 18.87 -28.20 -37.01
CA THR A 604 20.15 -28.87 -37.27
C THR A 604 20.48 -29.97 -36.25
N THR A 605 19.73 -30.07 -35.14
CA THR A 605 19.98 -31.07 -34.10
C THR A 605 19.46 -32.43 -34.55
N SER A 606 20.34 -33.44 -34.61
CA SER A 606 19.96 -34.79 -35.05
C SER A 606 18.97 -35.46 -34.09
N SER A 607 18.13 -36.36 -34.62
CA SER A 607 17.21 -37.16 -33.79
C SER A 607 17.95 -37.97 -32.72
N ASP A 608 19.16 -38.46 -33.03
CA ASP A 608 20.00 -39.21 -32.10
C ASP A 608 20.52 -38.33 -30.96
N ALA A 609 20.89 -37.07 -31.24
CA ALA A 609 21.32 -36.10 -30.23
C ALA A 609 20.16 -35.71 -29.30
N LYS A 610 18.95 -35.51 -29.85
CA LYS A 610 17.72 -35.28 -29.06
C LYS A 610 17.41 -36.47 -28.15
N CYS A 611 17.47 -37.70 -28.65
CA CYS A 611 17.28 -38.91 -27.84
C CYS A 611 18.35 -39.08 -26.76
N SER A 612 19.61 -38.74 -27.07
CA SER A 612 20.73 -38.83 -26.12
C SER A 612 20.57 -37.85 -24.96
N LEU A 613 20.24 -36.58 -25.25
CA LEU A 613 19.93 -35.58 -24.23
C LEU A 613 18.76 -36.03 -23.35
N LEU A 614 17.67 -36.55 -23.96
CA LEU A 614 16.51 -37.03 -23.21
C LEU A 614 16.87 -38.17 -22.26
N ASN A 615 17.69 -39.12 -22.69
CA ASN A 615 18.14 -40.21 -21.84
C ASN A 615 19.03 -39.70 -20.70
N ALA A 616 19.95 -38.77 -20.99
CA ALA A 616 20.79 -38.15 -19.97
C ALA A 616 19.96 -37.39 -18.92
N LEU A 617 18.98 -36.58 -19.35
CA LEU A 617 18.08 -35.84 -18.46
C LEU A 617 17.19 -36.77 -17.64
N LYS A 618 16.68 -37.88 -18.21
CA LYS A 618 15.91 -38.90 -17.46
C LYS A 618 16.78 -39.60 -16.41
N ASN A 619 18.06 -39.83 -16.72
CA ASN A 619 19.01 -40.46 -15.80
C ASN A 619 19.45 -39.53 -14.65
N ILE A 620 19.19 -38.22 -14.71
CA ILE A 620 19.38 -37.33 -13.56
C ILE A 620 18.56 -37.80 -12.34
N ASN A 621 17.46 -38.55 -12.55
CA ASN A 621 16.62 -39.13 -11.50
C ASN A 621 17.16 -40.45 -10.90
N GLY A 622 18.09 -41.14 -11.56
CA GLY A 622 18.58 -42.47 -11.16
C GLY A 622 20.06 -42.46 -10.81
N LEU A 623 20.38 -42.88 -9.58
CA LEU A 623 21.67 -43.39 -9.07
C LEU A 623 22.99 -43.09 -9.84
N ASN A 624 23.93 -42.46 -9.12
CA ASN A 624 25.40 -42.47 -9.25
C ASN A 624 26.06 -43.01 -10.55
N SER A 625 26.84 -42.09 -11.14
CA SER A 625 28.17 -42.24 -11.76
C SER A 625 28.37 -43.05 -13.05
N THR A 626 28.87 -42.30 -14.04
CA THR A 626 29.95 -42.60 -15.00
C THR A 626 29.76 -43.63 -16.12
N SER A 627 30.06 -43.11 -17.31
CA SER A 627 30.63 -43.74 -18.50
C SER A 627 29.66 -44.42 -19.47
N SER A 628 29.39 -43.73 -20.58
CA SER A 628 29.66 -44.37 -21.88
C SER A 628 30.21 -43.34 -22.86
N SER A 629 31.49 -43.51 -23.17
CA SER A 629 32.20 -42.88 -24.27
C SER A 629 31.45 -43.08 -25.60
N LYS A 630 30.87 -42.01 -26.14
CA LYS A 630 30.62 -41.80 -27.57
C LYS A 630 30.37 -40.31 -27.73
N ARG A 631 31.20 -39.63 -28.52
CA ARG A 631 31.17 -38.17 -28.82
C ARG A 631 29.77 -37.57 -28.58
N GLU A 632 29.53 -37.06 -27.38
CA GLU A 632 28.29 -36.36 -27.09
C GLU A 632 28.36 -35.02 -27.80
N ASP A 633 27.29 -34.66 -28.47
CA ASP A 633 27.07 -33.32 -28.98
C ASP A 633 27.35 -32.33 -27.84
N GLY A 634 28.35 -31.45 -28.01
CA GLY A 634 28.86 -30.61 -26.93
C GLY A 634 27.74 -29.81 -26.26
N ALA A 635 26.75 -29.37 -27.04
CA ALA A 635 25.57 -28.66 -26.57
C ALA A 635 24.67 -29.51 -25.65
N ALA A 636 24.52 -30.81 -25.90
CA ALA A 636 23.76 -31.70 -25.02
C ALA A 636 24.45 -31.88 -23.66
N SER A 637 25.78 -32.06 -23.66
CA SER A 637 26.57 -32.15 -22.42
C SER A 637 26.45 -30.87 -21.59
N MET A 638 26.56 -29.71 -22.23
CA MET A 638 26.43 -28.41 -21.56
C MET A 638 25.08 -28.22 -20.87
N VAL A 639 23.97 -28.62 -21.50
CA VAL A 639 22.63 -28.57 -20.88
C VAL A 639 22.57 -29.45 -19.64
N VAL A 640 23.05 -30.69 -19.74
CA VAL A 640 23.04 -31.66 -18.62
C VAL A 640 23.92 -31.18 -17.47
N GLU A 641 25.12 -30.69 -17.77
CA GLU A 641 26.05 -30.12 -16.79
C GLU A 641 25.44 -28.91 -16.09
N THR A 642 24.83 -27.98 -16.84
CA THR A 642 24.19 -26.79 -16.28
C THR A 642 23.04 -27.14 -15.33
N LEU A 643 22.14 -28.05 -15.74
CA LEU A 643 21.04 -28.50 -14.89
C LEU A 643 21.55 -29.28 -13.67
N THR A 644 22.58 -30.09 -13.83
CA THR A 644 23.19 -30.85 -12.72
C THR A 644 23.81 -29.89 -11.70
N GLN A 645 24.60 -28.91 -12.15
CA GLN A 645 25.21 -27.89 -11.30
C GLN A 645 24.14 -27.08 -10.54
N PHE A 646 23.06 -26.71 -11.23
CA PHE A 646 21.92 -26.03 -10.60
C PHE A 646 21.32 -26.88 -9.46
N LEU A 647 21.02 -28.14 -9.72
CA LEU A 647 20.43 -29.06 -8.74
C LEU A 647 21.38 -29.39 -7.58
N GLU A 648 22.69 -29.46 -7.85
CA GLU A 648 23.72 -29.71 -6.84
C GLU A 648 23.90 -28.56 -5.84
N GLY A 649 23.46 -27.35 -6.20
CA GLY A 649 23.43 -26.19 -5.30
C GLY A 649 22.45 -26.32 -4.13
N PHE A 650 21.55 -27.31 -4.14
CA PHE A 650 20.56 -27.53 -3.09
C PHE A 650 20.90 -28.76 -2.22
N ASP A 651 20.36 -28.77 -1.00
CA ASP A 651 20.45 -29.92 -0.10
C ASP A 651 19.77 -31.17 -0.71
N ARG A 652 20.07 -32.34 -0.14
CA ARG A 652 19.62 -33.63 -0.68
C ARG A 652 18.11 -33.70 -0.87
N TYR A 653 17.32 -33.12 0.03
CA TYR A 653 15.86 -33.20 -0.01
C TYR A 653 15.30 -32.29 -1.10
N THR A 654 15.65 -31.00 -1.05
CA THR A 654 15.22 -30.00 -2.04
C THR A 654 15.64 -30.42 -3.45
N ARG A 655 16.87 -30.93 -3.59
CA ARG A 655 17.37 -31.49 -4.86
C ARG A 655 16.50 -32.61 -5.39
N HIS A 656 16.05 -33.54 -4.54
CA HIS A 656 15.20 -34.65 -4.98
C HIS A 656 13.84 -34.14 -5.50
N GLN A 657 13.22 -33.20 -4.79
CA GLN A 657 11.96 -32.60 -5.23
C GLN A 657 12.10 -31.82 -6.54
N LEU A 658 13.16 -31.03 -6.68
CA LEU A 658 13.45 -30.32 -7.93
C LEU A 658 13.64 -31.31 -9.08
N LYS A 659 14.40 -32.39 -8.88
CA LYS A 659 14.54 -33.45 -9.89
C LYS A 659 13.18 -34.01 -10.35
N ASN A 660 12.28 -34.29 -9.41
CA ASN A 660 10.93 -34.75 -9.72
C ASN A 660 10.15 -33.71 -10.55
N ALA A 661 10.21 -32.42 -10.17
CA ALA A 661 9.56 -31.34 -10.91
C ALA A 661 10.10 -31.20 -12.34
N TRP A 662 11.42 -31.23 -12.52
CA TRP A 662 12.08 -31.21 -13.82
C TRP A 662 11.72 -32.43 -14.68
N SER A 663 11.60 -33.61 -14.07
CA SER A 663 11.18 -34.84 -14.75
C SER A 663 9.75 -34.76 -15.28
N GLN A 664 8.84 -34.20 -14.49
CA GLN A 664 7.45 -33.99 -14.90
C GLN A 664 7.38 -32.98 -16.05
N TRP A 665 8.09 -31.86 -15.93
CA TRP A 665 8.19 -30.86 -16.99
C TRP A 665 8.74 -31.46 -18.30
N LEU A 666 9.81 -32.26 -18.23
CA LEU A 666 10.39 -32.90 -19.41
C LEU A 666 9.41 -33.88 -20.09
N THR A 667 8.59 -34.56 -19.31
CA THR A 667 7.55 -35.46 -19.85
C THR A 667 6.50 -34.67 -20.62
N LYS A 668 6.06 -33.51 -20.10
CA LYS A 668 5.13 -32.60 -20.78
C LYS A 668 5.74 -32.01 -22.06
N LEU A 669 7.01 -31.61 -22.00
CA LEU A 669 7.75 -31.14 -23.18
C LEU A 669 7.76 -32.20 -24.30
N GLN A 670 7.93 -33.48 -23.97
CA GLN A 670 7.88 -34.59 -24.94
C GLN A 670 6.50 -34.81 -25.55
N GLN A 671 5.44 -34.48 -24.82
CA GLN A 671 4.05 -34.59 -25.27
C GLN A 671 3.63 -33.40 -26.16
N GLY A 672 4.51 -32.43 -26.37
CA GLY A 672 4.24 -31.22 -27.15
C GLY A 672 3.63 -30.09 -26.33
N GLU A 673 3.50 -30.24 -25.00
CA GLU A 673 2.94 -29.24 -24.06
C GLU A 673 3.99 -28.20 -23.62
N GLY A 674 4.97 -27.91 -24.48
CA GLY A 674 6.10 -27.01 -24.20
C GLY A 674 5.81 -25.53 -24.46
N ASP A 675 4.57 -25.08 -24.28
CA ASP A 675 4.03 -23.81 -24.80
C ASP A 675 3.78 -22.75 -23.73
N GLY A 676 4.64 -22.69 -22.71
CA GLY A 676 4.61 -21.69 -21.63
C GLY A 676 3.81 -22.11 -20.41
N GLY A 677 2.79 -22.97 -20.59
CA GLY A 677 2.02 -23.56 -19.48
C GLY A 677 2.87 -24.49 -18.60
N ALA A 678 3.56 -25.46 -19.21
CA ALA A 678 4.47 -26.35 -18.49
C ALA A 678 5.61 -25.58 -17.78
N ASP A 679 6.14 -24.52 -18.41
CA ASP A 679 7.16 -23.67 -17.80
C ASP A 679 6.64 -22.97 -16.54
N ALA A 680 5.43 -22.43 -16.57
CA ALA A 680 4.83 -21.77 -15.40
C ALA A 680 4.65 -22.74 -14.22
N GLU A 681 4.25 -23.98 -14.49
CA GLU A 681 4.15 -25.03 -13.48
C GLU A 681 5.52 -25.40 -12.90
N LEU A 682 6.55 -25.57 -13.75
CA LEU A 682 7.92 -25.82 -13.31
C LEU A 682 8.42 -24.69 -12.39
N LEU A 683 8.21 -23.44 -12.78
CA LEU A 683 8.62 -22.26 -12.01
C LEU A 683 7.88 -22.21 -10.66
N THR A 684 6.57 -22.46 -10.66
CA THR A 684 5.79 -22.45 -9.42
C THR A 684 6.21 -23.56 -8.46
N ASN A 685 6.42 -24.78 -8.99
CA ASN A 685 6.94 -25.89 -8.21
C ASN A 685 8.32 -25.56 -7.64
N THR A 686 9.21 -25.01 -8.47
CA THR A 686 10.56 -24.60 -8.04
C THR A 686 10.51 -23.62 -6.88
N LEU A 687 9.68 -22.57 -6.98
CA LEU A 687 9.50 -21.58 -5.91
C LEU A 687 9.02 -22.21 -4.61
N ASN A 688 7.95 -23.00 -4.70
CA ASN A 688 7.36 -23.62 -3.51
C ASN A 688 8.28 -24.68 -2.88
N ILE A 689 9.12 -25.36 -3.66
CA ILE A 689 10.15 -26.27 -3.18
C ILE A 689 11.27 -25.48 -2.47
N CYS A 690 11.79 -24.43 -3.10
CA CYS A 690 12.86 -23.60 -2.53
C CYS A 690 12.42 -22.83 -1.28
N ALA A 691 11.14 -22.45 -1.18
CA ALA A 691 10.54 -21.85 0.02
C ALA A 691 10.25 -22.87 1.13
N GLY A 692 10.50 -24.17 0.90
CA GLY A 692 10.25 -25.24 1.85
C GLY A 692 8.76 -25.59 2.05
N HIS A 693 7.87 -25.07 1.20
CA HIS A 693 6.43 -25.33 1.31
C HIS A 693 6.02 -26.73 0.84
N ILE A 694 6.74 -27.28 -0.15
CA ILE A 694 6.56 -28.63 -0.70
C ILE A 694 7.62 -29.59 -0.10
N ALA A 695 8.10 -29.32 1.12
CA ALA A 695 9.09 -30.18 1.76
C ALA A 695 8.50 -31.57 2.10
N PHE A 696 8.47 -32.00 3.36
CA PHE A 696 7.99 -33.34 3.78
C PHE A 696 6.50 -33.66 3.48
N ARG A 697 5.82 -32.87 2.63
CA ARG A 697 4.39 -32.94 2.33
C ARG A 697 4.17 -33.15 0.83
N GLU A 698 4.74 -34.19 0.25
CA GLU A 698 4.51 -34.56 -1.17
C GLU A 698 3.01 -34.76 -1.48
N GLU A 699 2.21 -35.12 -0.47
CA GLU A 699 0.75 -35.20 -0.55
C GLU A 699 0.10 -33.90 -1.04
N ILE A 700 0.72 -32.72 -0.83
CA ILE A 700 0.22 -31.43 -1.32
C ILE A 700 0.12 -31.41 -2.84
N LEU A 701 1.09 -31.98 -3.55
CA LEU A 701 1.08 -32.04 -5.01
C LEU A 701 -0.10 -32.87 -5.54
N SER A 702 -0.58 -33.82 -4.73
CA SER A 702 -1.72 -34.67 -5.08
C SER A 702 -3.08 -34.04 -4.73
N HIS A 703 -3.08 -32.98 -3.91
CA HIS A 703 -4.27 -32.29 -3.43
C HIS A 703 -5.07 -31.65 -4.59
N ASN A 704 -6.40 -31.77 -4.55
CA ASN A 704 -7.27 -31.34 -5.64
C ASN A 704 -7.11 -29.84 -5.95
N GLU A 705 -7.07 -29.00 -4.91
CA GLU A 705 -6.89 -27.55 -5.07
C GLU A 705 -5.52 -27.20 -5.70
N TYR A 706 -4.47 -27.98 -5.44
CA TYR A 706 -3.14 -27.75 -6.02
C TYR A 706 -3.20 -28.04 -7.52
N LYS A 707 -3.82 -29.17 -7.88
CA LYS A 707 -4.02 -29.56 -9.27
C LYS A 707 -4.88 -28.55 -10.02
N THR A 708 -5.94 -28.03 -9.40
CA THR A 708 -6.78 -26.99 -10.00
C THR A 708 -5.98 -25.71 -10.24
N LEU A 709 -5.22 -25.23 -9.24
CA LEU A 709 -4.33 -24.07 -9.39
C LEU A 709 -3.31 -24.29 -10.50
N SER A 710 -2.63 -25.44 -10.49
CA SER A 710 -1.62 -25.81 -11.49
C SER A 710 -2.20 -25.84 -12.89
N ASN A 711 -3.31 -26.54 -13.10
CA ASN A 711 -3.95 -26.64 -14.42
C ASN A 711 -4.40 -25.27 -14.93
N LEU A 712 -4.99 -24.45 -14.05
CA LEU A 712 -5.48 -23.13 -14.41
C LEU A 712 -4.32 -22.16 -14.72
N THR A 713 -3.28 -22.15 -13.90
CA THR A 713 -2.06 -21.37 -14.16
C THR A 713 -1.39 -21.81 -15.47
N SER A 714 -1.28 -23.12 -15.73
CA SER A 714 -0.73 -23.62 -16.98
C SER A 714 -1.54 -23.17 -18.19
N LYS A 715 -2.88 -23.30 -18.15
CA LYS A 715 -3.79 -22.83 -19.21
C LYS A 715 -3.63 -21.33 -19.49
N ILE A 716 -3.66 -20.51 -18.43
CA ILE A 716 -3.50 -19.05 -18.51
C ILE A 716 -2.14 -18.68 -19.11
N CYS A 717 -1.05 -19.24 -18.58
CA CYS A 717 0.30 -18.92 -19.01
C CYS A 717 0.58 -19.37 -20.44
N GLN A 718 -0.01 -20.48 -20.89
CA GLN A 718 0.02 -20.91 -22.28
C GLN A 718 -0.64 -19.88 -23.20
N HIS A 719 -1.85 -19.45 -22.85
CA HIS A 719 -2.58 -18.44 -23.61
C HIS A 719 -1.83 -17.09 -23.65
N LEU A 720 -1.31 -16.62 -22.51
CA LEU A 720 -0.51 -15.40 -22.42
C LEU A 720 0.79 -15.48 -23.23
N SER A 721 1.41 -16.67 -23.29
CA SER A 721 2.61 -16.89 -24.11
C SER A 721 2.30 -16.80 -25.61
N PHE A 722 1.13 -17.30 -26.03
CA PHE A 722 0.66 -17.13 -27.41
C PHE A 722 0.47 -15.64 -27.76
N ILE A 723 -0.24 -14.89 -26.92
CA ILE A 723 -0.45 -13.44 -27.09
C ILE A 723 0.89 -12.70 -27.16
N GLN A 724 1.84 -13.06 -26.30
CA GLN A 724 3.18 -12.47 -26.34
C GLN A 724 3.88 -12.74 -27.68
N ASN A 725 3.84 -13.98 -28.17
CA ASN A 725 4.51 -14.35 -29.42
C ASN A 725 3.90 -13.64 -30.63
N GLU A 726 2.57 -13.52 -30.70
CA GLU A 726 1.90 -12.76 -31.77
C GLU A 726 2.33 -11.29 -31.77
N LYS A 727 2.40 -10.68 -30.58
CA LYS A 727 2.84 -9.29 -30.40
C LYS A 727 4.30 -9.07 -30.82
N GLU A 728 5.17 -10.06 -30.64
CA GLU A 728 6.56 -9.99 -31.12
C GLU A 728 6.66 -10.10 -32.66
N MET A 729 5.61 -10.58 -33.33
CA MET A 729 5.52 -10.69 -34.80
C MET A 729 4.88 -9.46 -35.47
N GLU A 730 4.08 -8.66 -34.75
CA GLU A 730 3.41 -7.46 -35.28
C GLU A 730 4.25 -6.18 -35.07
N VAL A 731 4.39 -5.35 -36.12
CA VAL A 731 5.23 -4.12 -36.11
C VAL A 731 4.55 -2.95 -35.37
N GLU A 732 3.23 -2.96 -35.22
CA GLU A 732 2.45 -1.92 -34.51
C GLU A 732 1.36 -2.57 -33.63
N ALA A 733 1.75 -3.16 -32.51
CA ALA A 733 0.78 -3.68 -31.55
C ALA A 733 0.00 -2.53 -30.87
N PRO A 734 -1.34 -2.66 -30.69
CA PRO A 734 -2.13 -1.64 -30.03
C PRO A 734 -1.66 -1.41 -28.58
N LYS A 735 -1.60 -0.13 -28.19
CA LYS A 735 -1.31 0.27 -26.81
C LYS A 735 -2.40 -0.30 -25.87
N TYR A 736 -1.99 -1.18 -24.97
CA TYR A 736 -2.69 -1.54 -23.73
C TYR A 736 -4.14 -1.99 -23.89
N SER A 737 -4.37 -3.28 -24.14
CA SER A 737 -5.42 -4.08 -23.48
C SER A 737 -5.44 -5.49 -24.05
N ILE A 738 -5.39 -6.49 -23.17
CA ILE A 738 -5.69 -7.87 -23.56
C ILE A 738 -7.22 -8.00 -23.50
N LYS A 739 -7.88 -8.00 -24.66
CA LYS A 739 -9.35 -8.11 -24.76
C LYS A 739 -9.76 -9.54 -25.08
N ASP A 740 -9.42 -10.45 -24.17
CA ASP A 740 -9.80 -11.85 -24.26
C ASP A 740 -10.74 -12.24 -23.12
N LYS A 741 -11.95 -12.66 -23.48
CA LYS A 741 -13.01 -12.98 -22.51
C LYS A 741 -12.75 -14.30 -21.79
N GLU A 742 -12.19 -15.30 -22.46
CA GLU A 742 -11.91 -16.60 -21.84
C GLU A 742 -10.77 -16.46 -20.84
N LEU A 743 -9.70 -15.77 -21.24
CA LEU A 743 -8.58 -15.46 -20.35
C LEU A 743 -9.04 -14.67 -19.13
N GLU A 744 -9.89 -13.65 -19.30
CA GLU A 744 -10.44 -12.88 -18.19
C GLU A 744 -11.24 -13.76 -17.20
N GLN A 745 -12.03 -14.71 -17.70
CA GLN A 745 -12.75 -15.67 -16.85
C GLN A 745 -11.82 -16.60 -16.08
N ASP A 746 -10.80 -17.13 -16.76
CA ASP A 746 -9.79 -17.98 -16.12
C ASP A 746 -9.00 -17.21 -15.05
N MET A 747 -8.65 -15.95 -15.34
CA MET A 747 -7.97 -15.05 -14.41
C MET A 747 -8.80 -14.75 -13.16
N GLN A 748 -10.10 -14.51 -13.31
CA GLN A 748 -11.03 -14.36 -12.18
C GLN A 748 -11.10 -15.64 -11.35
N ALA A 749 -11.17 -16.81 -11.99
CA ALA A 749 -11.17 -18.09 -11.30
C ALA A 749 -9.87 -18.32 -10.51
N LEU A 750 -8.72 -17.95 -11.09
CA LEU A 750 -7.43 -18.03 -10.42
C LEU A 750 -7.35 -17.06 -9.24
N ALA A 751 -7.79 -15.80 -9.43
CA ALA A 751 -7.84 -14.79 -8.38
C ALA A 751 -8.69 -15.28 -7.19
N LYS A 752 -9.85 -15.88 -7.46
CA LYS A 752 -10.70 -16.49 -6.44
C LYS A 752 -9.98 -17.59 -5.66
N LEU A 753 -9.40 -18.57 -6.35
CA LEU A 753 -8.69 -19.68 -5.70
C LEU A 753 -7.52 -19.20 -4.84
N VAL A 754 -6.82 -18.17 -5.29
CA VAL A 754 -5.65 -17.63 -4.57
C VAL A 754 -6.04 -16.79 -3.36
N LEU A 755 -7.06 -15.94 -3.51
CA LEU A 755 -7.45 -14.99 -2.48
C LEU A 755 -8.36 -15.60 -1.43
N GLU A 756 -9.22 -16.57 -1.77
CA GLU A 756 -10.06 -17.24 -0.78
C GLU A 756 -9.22 -18.12 0.16
N THR A 757 -9.47 -17.97 1.46
CA THR A 757 -8.84 -18.83 2.47
C THR A 757 -9.44 -20.23 2.39
N SER A 758 -8.59 -21.25 2.25
CA SER A 758 -9.00 -22.66 2.28
C SER A 758 -8.18 -23.43 3.31
N VAL A 759 -8.75 -24.50 3.86
CA VAL A 759 -8.06 -25.38 4.83
C VAL A 759 -7.05 -26.31 4.14
N GLY A 760 -7.17 -26.48 2.81
CA GLY A 760 -6.42 -27.47 2.04
C GLY A 760 -4.96 -27.10 1.83
N ILE A 761 -4.68 -25.89 1.33
CA ILE A 761 -3.33 -25.49 0.90
C ILE A 761 -2.93 -24.16 1.54
N ASN A 762 -1.68 -24.09 2.00
CA ASN A 762 -1.10 -22.89 2.58
C ASN A 762 -1.18 -21.71 1.59
N ARG A 763 -1.61 -20.54 2.08
CA ARG A 763 -1.77 -19.33 1.27
C ARG A 763 -0.49 -18.87 0.55
N ASN A 764 0.69 -19.13 1.11
CA ASN A 764 1.97 -18.80 0.46
C ASN A 764 2.18 -19.64 -0.81
N ILE A 765 1.74 -20.90 -0.83
CA ILE A 765 1.74 -21.74 -2.04
C ILE A 765 0.87 -21.10 -3.13
N LYS A 766 -0.34 -20.66 -2.75
CA LYS A 766 -1.26 -19.98 -3.66
C LYS A 766 -0.67 -18.68 -4.21
N LYS A 767 -0.01 -17.89 -3.36
CA LYS A 767 0.69 -16.66 -3.75
C LYS A 767 1.80 -16.92 -4.78
N SER A 768 2.50 -18.05 -4.71
CA SER A 768 3.51 -18.42 -5.73
C SER A 768 2.90 -18.61 -7.11
N PHE A 769 1.74 -19.29 -7.22
CA PHE A 769 1.02 -19.41 -8.50
C PHE A 769 0.64 -18.05 -9.07
N LEU A 770 0.11 -17.16 -8.21
CA LEU A 770 -0.22 -15.80 -8.62
C LEU A 770 1.02 -15.02 -9.05
N ALA A 771 2.12 -15.10 -8.31
CA ALA A 771 3.37 -14.41 -8.64
C ALA A 771 3.89 -14.83 -10.02
N VAL A 772 3.97 -16.13 -10.30
CA VAL A 772 4.39 -16.64 -11.61
C VAL A 772 3.43 -16.17 -12.69
N MET A 773 2.12 -16.36 -12.51
CA MET A 773 1.13 -15.92 -13.50
C MET A 773 1.28 -14.43 -13.82
N LYS A 774 1.42 -13.55 -12.81
CA LYS A 774 1.55 -12.10 -13.03
C LYS A 774 2.78 -11.75 -13.87
N THR A 775 3.86 -12.52 -13.83
CA THR A 775 5.02 -12.31 -14.72
C THR A 775 4.71 -12.63 -16.18
N TYR A 776 3.89 -13.64 -16.47
CA TYR A 776 3.43 -13.94 -17.82
C TYR A 776 2.47 -12.85 -18.32
N TYR A 777 1.54 -12.43 -17.46
CA TYR A 777 0.59 -11.38 -17.80
C TYR A 777 1.31 -10.06 -18.06
N TYR A 778 2.28 -9.70 -17.20
CA TYR A 778 3.14 -8.53 -17.36
C TYR A 778 3.85 -8.52 -18.72
N ARG A 779 4.44 -9.65 -19.15
CA ARG A 779 5.14 -9.77 -20.44
C ARG A 779 4.20 -9.67 -21.64
N ALA A 780 3.03 -10.31 -21.57
CA ALA A 780 2.03 -10.22 -22.63
C ALA A 780 1.50 -8.78 -22.75
N TYR A 781 1.23 -8.13 -21.62
CA TYR A 781 0.64 -6.79 -21.56
C TYR A 781 1.62 -5.69 -21.99
N TYR A 782 2.82 -5.59 -21.40
CA TYR A 782 3.75 -4.48 -21.64
C TYR A 782 4.64 -4.67 -22.87
N GLY A 783 4.85 -3.61 -23.64
CA GLY A 783 5.80 -3.60 -24.76
C GLY A 783 7.25 -3.72 -24.29
N SER A 784 8.15 -4.17 -25.17
CA SER A 784 9.57 -4.39 -24.86
C SER A 784 10.25 -3.13 -24.31
N GLU A 785 9.98 -1.95 -24.89
CA GLU A 785 10.53 -0.67 -24.42
C GLU A 785 10.09 -0.32 -22.99
N THR A 786 8.82 -0.58 -22.64
CA THR A 786 8.30 -0.35 -21.29
C THR A 786 8.96 -1.30 -20.30
N ILE A 787 9.11 -2.57 -20.67
CA ILE A 787 9.79 -3.58 -19.86
C ILE A 787 11.24 -3.17 -19.63
N ASP A 788 11.95 -2.74 -20.67
CA ASP A 788 13.34 -2.26 -20.57
C ASP A 788 13.46 -1.05 -19.62
N SER A 789 12.53 -0.10 -19.71
CA SER A 789 12.47 1.04 -18.79
C SER A 789 12.25 0.58 -17.34
N HIS A 790 11.32 -0.36 -17.11
CA HIS A 790 11.06 -0.88 -15.77
C HIS A 790 12.24 -1.68 -15.22
N MET A 791 12.92 -2.49 -16.04
CA MET A 791 14.15 -3.20 -15.65
C MET A 791 15.21 -2.21 -15.15
N PHE A 792 15.45 -1.14 -15.91
CA PHE A 792 16.40 -0.10 -15.52
C PHE A 792 15.97 0.61 -14.22
N LYS A 793 14.72 1.07 -14.15
CA LYS A 793 14.20 1.81 -12.99
C LYS A 793 14.24 1.01 -11.69
N VAL A 794 13.89 -0.27 -11.75
CA VAL A 794 13.78 -1.12 -10.55
C VAL A 794 15.16 -1.59 -10.10
N LEU A 795 16.01 -2.06 -11.01
CA LEU A 795 17.28 -2.71 -10.65
C LEU A 795 18.46 -1.75 -10.57
N PHE A 796 18.48 -0.67 -11.35
CA PHE A 796 19.69 0.13 -11.56
C PHE A 796 19.53 1.63 -11.28
N GLU A 797 18.33 2.19 -11.40
CA GLU A 797 18.09 3.58 -11.04
C GLU A 797 18.05 3.75 -9.51
N PRO A 798 18.95 4.55 -8.93
CA PRO A 798 18.96 4.80 -7.49
C PRO A 798 17.62 5.32 -6.99
N VAL A 799 17.28 5.00 -5.74
CA VAL A 799 16.16 5.64 -5.06
C VAL A 799 16.60 7.04 -4.63
N PRO A 800 15.86 8.10 -5.01
CA PRO A 800 16.21 9.48 -4.68
C PRO A 800 16.22 9.76 -3.17
#